data_AF-A0A5Q3L732-F1
#
_entry.id   AF-A0A5Q3L732-F1
#
_cell.length_a   1.000
_cell.length_b   1.000
_cell.length_c   1.000
_cell.angle_alpha   90.00
_cell.angle_beta   90.00
_cell.angle_gamma   90.00
#
_symmetry.space_group_name_H-M   'P 1'
#
loop_
_entity.id
_entity.type
_entity.pdbx_description
1 polymer ?
#
loop_
_entity_poly.entity_id
_entity_poly.type
_entity_poly.pdbx_seq_one_letter_code
_entity_poly.pdbx_strand_id
1 'polypeptide(L)'
;MRKTFQSKPQESALYAVTDALNTYLIHKEMKRQDREIYQFFHIDCSKIPEMAATIGGRIKDFLITMTQEFVKTSKTLSDRKSINSLMLKGSILQLSYRQKKSRFGPQTGLVHGGLLYSRSPTCFWHEAPGMLRDVDLKGCYNSILCHLNVYWGQPVVLEPGSKKMSLADAVQLAQELADSDAWFIRVTGDLSNFPNTLIPSSLDPVTSDNYRSCLEITKQQKFQQAPSQDWIGGSKLFSDRIESGIVSDSTWRVIQTLPRTARLEYEKLIAENIVYYPRKFIATSAEEYDQKRQDFGSDKLPWHSTFDAENDQLIHRESLDQDYISLRFPIHEYATQIAQERQKAIHKEGKGSCRELAWKVQANSMYGVIASRCYVTNNFVAANVITSQGRSLAYVMMQSLNGIQVITDGCTYRKDRIPACTFAECLQQMPDYPLRHADEDSGIPFLDPKDVPDSDESFTTWYRKHVVRFFEIKGDSLDSLLQIHELEHKKTGKTDNIGFDAMTCDGSGNYMKLLKEGNNWSVQESKMRGHKPEGKEDLKAWIIETFSKDTFRELPPISKEKNLLKLEPAKQKAKKALLQTDNNSVFLPLCLESESVHSYKVIKNSAFVFKTPKQRNLLLRRWEKFNQLTGCGLELIALRRSHTDRQQYSIQSLSELIYKYIRSGRQDFTKDFNLTEKRLEDTLMKIVKQRKMQLRKLKEHADQELFQQIVRELETEDLVVTGILIDPETYHLVRS
;
A
#
# COMPACT_ATOMS: atom_id res chain seq x y z
N MET A 1 41.69 -6.38 3.57
CA MET A 1 41.93 -6.32 2.09
C MET A 1 43.38 -5.97 1.76
N ARG A 2 44.07 -5.10 2.53
CA ARG A 2 45.51 -4.80 2.34
C ARG A 2 46.39 -6.05 2.43
N LYS A 3 46.16 -6.94 3.39
CA LYS A 3 46.82 -8.27 3.48
C LYS A 3 46.52 -9.18 2.28
N THR A 4 45.33 -9.15 1.69
CA THR A 4 45.01 -9.84 0.43
C THR A 4 45.66 -9.13 -0.76
N PHE A 5 45.71 -7.80 -0.78
CA PHE A 5 46.46 -6.98 -1.74
C PHE A 5 47.98 -7.08 -1.55
N GLN A 6 48.49 -7.54 -0.42
CA GLN A 6 49.91 -7.73 -0.16
C GLN A 6 50.33 -9.19 -0.38
N SER A 7 49.48 -10.15 0.01
CA SER A 7 49.71 -11.58 -0.23
C SER A 7 49.30 -12.03 -1.64
N LYS A 8 48.33 -11.34 -2.25
CA LYS A 8 47.78 -11.55 -3.60
C LYS A 8 47.48 -10.19 -4.28
N PRO A 9 48.48 -9.30 -4.43
CA PRO A 9 48.32 -7.96 -5.03
C PRO A 9 47.62 -7.99 -6.38
N GLN A 10 48.01 -8.95 -7.20
CA GLN A 10 47.46 -9.09 -8.55
C GLN A 10 45.99 -9.51 -8.52
N GLU A 11 45.60 -10.50 -7.72
CA GLU A 11 44.19 -10.93 -7.63
C GLU A 11 43.29 -9.85 -7.04
N SER A 12 43.78 -9.12 -6.03
CA SER A 12 42.98 -8.08 -5.37
C SER A 12 42.87 -6.83 -6.25
N ALA A 13 43.94 -6.45 -6.96
CA ALA A 13 43.89 -5.40 -7.98
C ALA A 13 42.94 -5.79 -9.10
N LEU A 14 43.00 -7.04 -9.56
CA LEU A 14 42.08 -7.57 -10.57
C LEU A 14 40.63 -7.51 -10.08
N TYR A 15 40.35 -7.86 -8.83
CA TYR A 15 39.01 -7.77 -8.25
C TYR A 15 38.50 -6.31 -8.21
N ALA A 16 39.31 -5.38 -7.67
CA ALA A 16 38.91 -3.97 -7.59
C ALA A 16 38.70 -3.33 -8.97
N VAL A 17 39.58 -3.64 -9.93
CA VAL A 17 39.43 -3.21 -11.33
C VAL A 17 38.18 -3.85 -11.95
N THR A 18 37.90 -5.12 -11.66
CA THR A 18 36.71 -5.83 -12.15
C THR A 18 35.42 -5.22 -11.59
N ASP A 19 35.37 -4.87 -10.30
CA ASP A 19 34.21 -4.23 -9.69
C ASP A 19 33.98 -2.81 -10.24
N ALA A 20 35.05 -2.02 -10.40
CA ALA A 20 34.98 -0.70 -11.02
C ALA A 20 34.53 -0.80 -12.48
N LEU A 21 35.07 -1.76 -13.24
CA LEU A 21 34.69 -2.03 -14.62
C LEU A 21 33.23 -2.50 -14.72
N ASN A 22 32.80 -3.45 -13.90
CA ASN A 22 31.42 -3.94 -13.85
C ASN A 22 30.45 -2.82 -13.50
N THR A 23 30.77 -1.99 -12.50
CA THR A 23 29.96 -0.83 -12.11
C THR A 23 29.85 0.16 -13.27
N TYR A 24 30.97 0.46 -13.94
CA TYR A 24 30.99 1.33 -15.11
C TYR A 24 30.19 0.75 -16.29
N LEU A 25 30.34 -0.53 -16.59
CA LEU A 25 29.63 -1.22 -17.67
C LEU A 25 28.13 -1.27 -17.41
N ILE A 26 27.71 -1.60 -16.18
CA ILE A 26 26.30 -1.56 -15.75
C ILE A 26 25.76 -0.12 -15.88
N HIS A 27 26.48 0.88 -15.38
CA HIS A 27 26.06 2.27 -15.49
C HIS A 27 25.92 2.72 -16.96
N LYS A 28 26.88 2.37 -17.81
CA LYS A 28 26.87 2.66 -19.25
C LYS A 28 25.68 2.00 -19.93
N GLU A 29 25.39 0.75 -19.61
CA GLU A 29 24.25 0.00 -20.16
C GLU A 29 22.91 0.58 -19.69
N MET A 30 22.79 0.92 -18.40
CA MET A 30 21.60 1.60 -17.87
C MET A 30 21.37 2.94 -18.59
N LYS A 31 22.43 3.73 -18.80
CA LYS A 31 22.35 5.03 -19.51
C LYS A 31 21.98 4.84 -20.99
N ARG A 32 22.46 3.77 -21.61
CA ARG A 32 22.09 3.40 -22.98
C ARG A 32 20.61 3.05 -23.06
N GLN A 33 20.12 2.17 -22.20
CA GLN A 33 18.70 1.77 -22.15
C GLN A 33 17.77 2.93 -21.84
N ASP A 34 18.14 3.80 -20.89
CA ASP A 34 17.38 5.01 -20.56
C ASP A 34 17.24 5.90 -21.80
N ARG A 35 18.34 6.16 -22.53
CA ARG A 35 18.31 6.91 -23.80
C ARG A 35 17.47 6.25 -24.88
N GLU A 36 17.53 4.93 -25.02
CA GLU A 36 16.72 4.20 -26.00
C GLU A 36 15.22 4.39 -25.77
N ILE A 37 14.78 4.49 -24.52
CA ILE A 37 13.38 4.80 -24.19
C ILE A 37 13.00 6.18 -24.76
N TYR A 38 13.79 7.22 -24.53
CA TYR A 38 13.51 8.56 -25.08
C TYR A 38 13.55 8.57 -26.61
N GLN A 39 14.52 7.89 -27.22
CA GLN A 39 14.63 7.79 -28.68
C GLN A 39 13.44 7.07 -29.31
N PHE A 40 12.89 6.06 -28.63
CA PHE A 40 11.66 5.38 -29.04
C PHE A 40 10.48 6.37 -29.12
N PHE A 41 10.39 7.33 -28.20
CA PHE A 41 9.40 8.42 -28.23
C PHE A 41 9.83 9.61 -29.10
N HIS A 42 10.77 9.41 -30.04
CA HIS A 42 11.25 10.41 -31.00
C HIS A 42 11.81 11.68 -30.36
N ILE A 43 12.37 11.57 -29.15
CA ILE A 43 13.03 12.69 -28.49
C ILE A 43 14.42 12.87 -29.07
N ASP A 44 14.69 14.10 -29.53
CA ASP A 44 16.00 14.51 -30.02
C ASP A 44 17.08 14.22 -28.94
N CYS A 45 18.20 13.63 -29.36
CA CYS A 45 19.32 13.29 -28.47
C CYS A 45 19.84 14.50 -27.66
N SER A 46 19.73 15.71 -28.20
CA SER A 46 20.11 16.96 -27.53
C SER A 46 19.15 17.37 -26.40
N LYS A 47 17.91 16.85 -26.43
CA LYS A 47 16.86 17.10 -25.43
C LYS A 47 16.74 16.01 -24.37
N ILE A 48 17.43 14.87 -24.54
CA ILE A 48 17.40 13.78 -23.56
C ILE A 48 18.12 14.23 -22.28
N PRO A 49 17.45 14.22 -21.11
CA PRO A 49 18.07 14.61 -19.86
C PRO A 49 19.17 13.62 -19.46
N GLU A 50 20.08 14.05 -18.58
CA GLU A 50 21.02 13.12 -17.97
C GLU A 50 20.26 12.11 -17.10
N MET A 51 20.63 10.82 -17.22
CA MET A 51 19.99 9.74 -16.48
C MET A 51 20.08 9.98 -14.97
N ALA A 52 18.93 10.23 -14.33
CA ALA A 52 18.87 10.42 -12.90
C ALA A 52 19.31 9.16 -12.12
N ALA A 53 19.87 9.36 -10.93
CA ALA A 53 20.37 8.28 -10.08
C ALA A 53 19.27 7.31 -9.61
N THR A 54 18.04 7.82 -9.42
CA THR A 54 16.90 7.02 -8.95
C THR A 54 15.92 6.76 -10.09
N ILE A 55 15.25 5.59 -10.07
CA ILE A 55 14.18 5.26 -11.02
C ILE A 55 13.11 6.35 -11.01
N GLY A 56 12.63 6.78 -9.83
CA GLY A 56 11.64 7.85 -9.74
C GLY A 56 12.10 9.18 -10.35
N GLY A 57 13.40 9.50 -10.24
CA GLY A 57 13.99 10.65 -10.93
C GLY A 57 13.88 10.53 -12.45
N ARG A 58 14.22 9.37 -13.02
CA ARG A 58 14.17 9.11 -14.46
C ARG A 58 12.75 9.22 -15.00
N ILE A 59 11.77 8.62 -14.32
CA ILE A 59 10.37 8.69 -14.72
C ILE A 59 9.81 10.11 -14.61
N LYS A 60 10.17 10.86 -13.56
CA LYS A 60 9.82 12.27 -13.43
C LYS A 60 10.38 13.08 -14.61
N ASP A 61 11.64 12.84 -14.97
CA ASP A 61 12.25 13.52 -16.11
C ASP A 61 11.59 13.12 -17.44
N PHE A 62 11.23 11.84 -17.60
CA PHE A 62 10.46 11.35 -18.75
C PHE A 62 9.11 12.06 -18.90
N LEU A 63 8.31 12.14 -17.83
CA LEU A 63 7.00 12.81 -17.87
C LEU A 63 7.10 14.30 -18.19
N ILE A 64 8.12 14.98 -17.65
CA ILE A 64 8.35 16.40 -17.97
C ILE A 64 8.76 16.54 -19.45
N THR A 65 9.66 15.70 -19.95
CA THR A 65 10.08 15.75 -21.37
C THR A 65 8.93 15.44 -22.32
N MET A 66 8.10 14.42 -22.02
CA MET A 66 6.91 14.13 -22.84
C MET A 66 5.93 15.30 -22.82
N THR A 67 5.74 15.95 -21.67
CA THR A 67 4.90 17.15 -21.58
C THR A 67 5.49 18.30 -22.39
N GLN A 68 6.81 18.53 -22.34
CA GLN A 68 7.50 19.54 -23.14
C GLN A 68 7.27 19.35 -24.64
N GLU A 69 7.34 18.12 -25.14
CA GLU A 69 7.05 17.85 -26.55
C GLU A 69 5.55 18.01 -26.88
N PHE A 70 4.67 17.63 -25.96
CA PHE A 70 3.22 17.80 -26.12
C PHE A 70 2.82 19.29 -26.20
N VAL A 71 3.52 20.18 -25.47
CA VAL A 71 3.26 21.63 -25.47
C VAL A 71 4.26 22.46 -26.27
N LYS A 72 5.04 21.85 -27.18
CA LYS A 72 6.14 22.54 -27.88
C LYS A 72 5.75 23.79 -28.66
N THR A 73 4.47 23.94 -29.02
CA THR A 73 3.91 25.09 -29.73
C THR A 73 3.34 26.16 -28.80
N SER A 74 3.27 25.90 -27.49
CA SER A 74 2.79 26.87 -26.49
C SER A 74 3.82 27.99 -26.28
N LYS A 75 3.32 29.23 -26.29
CA LYS A 75 4.09 30.42 -25.93
C LYS A 75 4.21 30.58 -24.43
N THR A 76 3.23 30.11 -23.65
CA THR A 76 3.23 30.27 -22.18
C THR A 76 3.91 29.13 -21.43
N LEU A 77 4.01 27.95 -22.05
CA LEU A 77 4.68 26.76 -21.54
C LEU A 77 5.96 26.44 -22.34
N SER A 78 6.67 27.48 -22.77
CA SER A 78 7.83 27.37 -23.66
C SER A 78 9.08 26.75 -23.03
N ASP A 79 9.11 26.61 -21.70
CA ASP A 79 10.29 26.16 -20.98
C ASP A 79 9.97 25.19 -19.83
N ARG A 80 11.02 24.54 -19.32
CA ARG A 80 10.88 23.53 -18.28
C ARG A 80 10.38 24.10 -16.95
N LYS A 81 10.69 25.36 -16.63
CA LYS A 81 10.29 26.01 -15.37
C LYS A 81 8.79 26.31 -15.39
N SER A 82 8.24 26.81 -16.50
CA SER A 82 6.80 27.04 -16.66
C SER A 82 6.00 25.73 -16.59
N ILE A 83 6.48 24.66 -17.23
CA ILE A 83 5.87 23.31 -17.13
C ILE A 83 5.93 22.75 -15.71
N ASN A 84 7.09 22.82 -15.05
CA ASN A 84 7.21 22.40 -13.66
C ASN A 84 6.27 23.19 -12.76
N SER A 85 6.11 24.50 -13.00
CA SER A 85 5.18 25.34 -12.24
C SER A 85 3.73 24.91 -12.47
N LEU A 86 3.35 24.55 -13.70
CA LEU A 86 2.01 24.05 -14.02
C LEU A 86 1.74 22.72 -13.31
N MET A 87 2.66 21.76 -13.42
CA MET A 87 2.50 20.45 -12.76
C MET A 87 2.42 20.58 -11.23
N LEU A 88 3.25 21.46 -10.65
CA LEU A 88 3.26 21.70 -9.21
C LEU A 88 1.93 22.25 -8.69
N LYS A 89 1.09 22.89 -9.53
CA LYS A 89 -0.27 23.33 -9.14
C LYS A 89 -1.20 22.17 -8.79
N GLY A 90 -0.96 20.98 -9.34
CA GLY A 90 -1.71 19.75 -9.04
C GLY A 90 -1.15 18.93 -7.87
N SER A 91 -0.07 19.40 -7.25
CA SER A 91 0.61 18.68 -6.17
C SER A 91 -0.06 18.90 -4.81
N ILE A 92 0.03 17.90 -3.94
CA ILE A 92 -0.37 18.00 -2.53
C ILE A 92 0.35 19.13 -1.77
N LEU A 93 1.53 19.57 -2.26
CA LEU A 93 2.26 20.69 -1.68
C LEU A 93 1.45 22.01 -1.74
N GLN A 94 0.55 22.14 -2.73
CA GLN A 94 -0.36 23.30 -2.83
C GLN A 94 -1.50 23.26 -1.80
N LEU A 95 -1.80 22.09 -1.25
CA LEU A 95 -2.81 21.94 -0.20
C LEU A 95 -2.23 22.19 1.20
N SER A 96 -0.99 22.69 1.28
CA SER A 96 -0.38 23.02 2.57
C SER A 96 -1.20 24.09 3.32
N TYR A 97 -1.18 24.01 4.65
CA TYR A 97 -1.86 24.97 5.53
C TYR A 97 -1.44 26.43 5.30
N ARG A 98 -0.28 26.66 4.66
CA ARG A 98 0.19 28.00 4.30
C ARG A 98 -0.58 28.60 3.12
N GLN A 99 -1.02 27.77 2.18
CA GLN A 99 -1.73 28.22 0.99
C GLN A 99 -3.25 28.33 1.19
N LYS A 100 -3.79 27.76 2.28
CA LYS A 100 -5.22 27.83 2.66
C LYS A 100 -6.22 27.42 1.55
N LYS A 101 -5.78 26.62 0.58
CA LYS A 101 -6.61 26.09 -0.52
C LYS A 101 -7.63 25.04 -0.07
N SER A 102 -7.51 24.55 1.17
CA SER A 102 -8.44 23.62 1.79
C SER A 102 -8.48 23.87 3.30
N ARG A 103 -9.67 23.91 3.90
CA ARG A 103 -9.82 24.00 5.38
C ARG A 103 -9.28 22.74 6.07
N PHE A 104 -9.33 21.63 5.35
CA PHE A 104 -8.83 20.33 5.75
C PHE A 104 -7.30 20.17 5.55
N GLY A 105 -6.67 21.04 4.77
CA GLY A 105 -5.22 21.08 4.57
C GLY A 105 -4.69 19.93 3.69
N PRO A 106 -3.44 19.44 3.92
CA PRO A 106 -2.82 18.41 3.07
C PRO A 106 -3.61 17.11 3.01
N GLN A 107 -4.44 16.82 4.01
CA GLN A 107 -5.23 15.60 4.04
C GLN A 107 -6.13 15.45 2.81
N THR A 108 -6.60 16.57 2.26
CA THR A 108 -7.45 16.63 1.07
C THR A 108 -6.82 15.88 -0.10
N GLY A 109 -5.50 16.01 -0.27
CA GLY A 109 -4.75 15.34 -1.33
C GLY A 109 -4.03 14.06 -0.92
N LEU A 110 -4.26 13.51 0.28
CA LEU A 110 -3.67 12.22 0.64
C LEU A 110 -4.18 11.12 -0.32
N VAL A 111 -3.31 10.17 -0.64
CA VAL A 111 -3.65 9.05 -1.52
C VAL A 111 -3.93 7.83 -0.67
N HIS A 112 -5.05 7.14 -0.91
CA HIS A 112 -5.32 5.84 -0.29
C HIS A 112 -4.68 4.72 -1.12
N GLY A 113 -4.03 3.77 -0.45
CA GLY A 113 -3.40 2.62 -1.11
C GLY A 113 -4.40 1.59 -1.63
N GLY A 114 -3.90 0.41 -2.00
CA GLY A 114 -4.73 -0.74 -2.39
C GLY A 114 -5.58 -1.30 -1.24
N LEU A 115 -6.50 -2.21 -1.59
CA LEU A 115 -7.33 -2.93 -0.62
C LEU A 115 -6.49 -4.03 0.02
N LEU A 116 -6.48 -4.11 1.36
CA LEU A 116 -5.63 -5.06 2.06
C LEU A 116 -6.27 -5.52 3.36
N TYR A 117 -6.94 -6.69 3.33
CA TYR A 117 -7.44 -7.38 4.52
C TYR A 117 -7.68 -8.87 4.23
N SER A 118 -7.81 -9.67 5.30
CA SER A 118 -8.16 -11.08 5.19
C SER A 118 -9.66 -11.27 5.37
N ARG A 119 -10.28 -12.09 4.52
CA ARG A 119 -11.64 -12.61 4.74
C ARG A 119 -11.63 -13.90 5.55
N SER A 120 -10.46 -14.37 5.96
CA SER A 120 -10.33 -15.54 6.84
C SER A 120 -9.68 -15.12 8.16
N PRO A 121 -10.27 -14.18 8.94
CA PRO A 121 -9.69 -13.78 10.22
C PRO A 121 -9.61 -14.95 11.20
N THR A 122 -10.47 -15.96 11.05
CA THR A 122 -10.63 -17.06 12.01
C THR A 122 -10.15 -18.41 11.47
N CYS A 123 -9.81 -18.52 10.19
CA CYS A 123 -9.29 -19.74 9.57
C CYS A 123 -7.86 -19.50 9.11
N PHE A 124 -6.91 -20.26 9.66
CA PHE A 124 -5.48 -20.11 9.38
C PHE A 124 -4.95 -21.11 8.35
N TRP A 125 -5.72 -22.15 8.05
CA TRP A 125 -5.36 -23.25 7.16
C TRP A 125 -6.47 -23.53 6.16
N HIS A 126 -6.17 -23.39 4.88
CA HIS A 126 -7.07 -23.70 3.79
C HIS A 126 -6.48 -24.85 2.99
N GLU A 127 -6.92 -26.08 3.24
CA GLU A 127 -6.56 -27.25 2.43
C GLU A 127 -7.64 -27.48 1.37
N ALA A 128 -7.21 -27.51 0.11
CA ALA A 128 -8.04 -27.81 -1.04
C ALA A 128 -7.13 -28.29 -2.19
N PRO A 129 -6.74 -29.59 -2.20
CA PRO A 129 -5.81 -30.16 -3.17
C PRO A 129 -6.16 -29.79 -4.61
N GLY A 130 -5.24 -29.14 -5.32
CA GLY A 130 -5.39 -28.69 -6.70
C GLY A 130 -6.43 -27.59 -6.94
N MET A 131 -7.10 -27.05 -5.91
CA MET A 131 -8.23 -26.13 -6.06
C MET A 131 -7.91 -24.67 -5.74
N LEU A 132 -6.79 -24.38 -5.06
CA LEU A 132 -6.39 -23.01 -4.77
C LEU A 132 -5.73 -22.35 -5.98
N ARG A 133 -6.03 -21.06 -6.18
CA ARG A 133 -5.51 -20.22 -7.25
C ARG A 133 -5.24 -18.82 -6.71
N ASP A 134 -4.20 -18.15 -7.23
CA ASP A 134 -3.89 -16.75 -6.92
C ASP A 134 -3.99 -15.94 -8.21
N VAL A 135 -4.92 -14.99 -8.28
CA VAL A 135 -5.24 -14.24 -9.49
C VAL A 135 -5.07 -12.74 -9.28
N ASP A 136 -4.45 -12.08 -10.25
CA ASP A 136 -4.19 -10.64 -10.26
C ASP A 136 -4.77 -9.97 -11.53
N LEU A 137 -5.04 -8.67 -11.42
CA LEU A 137 -5.24 -7.75 -12.52
C LEU A 137 -3.89 -7.53 -13.23
N LYS A 138 -3.74 -8.08 -14.43
CA LYS A 138 -2.48 -8.00 -15.19
C LYS A 138 -2.09 -6.54 -15.42
N GLY A 139 -0.90 -6.18 -14.95
CA GLY A 139 -0.35 -4.83 -15.08
C GLY A 139 -1.21 -3.73 -14.44
N CYS A 140 -1.96 -4.03 -13.37
CA CYS A 140 -2.97 -3.18 -12.72
C CYS A 140 -2.82 -1.67 -12.98
N TYR A 141 -1.82 -1.00 -12.41
CA TYR A 141 -1.67 0.45 -12.56
C TYR A 141 -1.36 0.92 -13.99
N ASN A 142 -0.56 0.16 -14.75
CA ASN A 142 -0.27 0.52 -16.13
C ASN A 142 -1.51 0.36 -17.02
N SER A 143 -2.30 -0.70 -16.82
CA SER A 143 -3.55 -0.93 -17.57
C SER A 143 -4.56 0.17 -17.29
N ILE A 144 -4.65 0.65 -16.04
CA ILE A 144 -5.45 1.83 -15.70
C ILE A 144 -4.89 3.09 -16.39
N LEU A 145 -3.57 3.31 -16.35
CA LEU A 145 -2.91 4.42 -17.04
C LEU A 145 -3.18 4.44 -18.54
N CYS A 146 -3.29 3.28 -19.20
CA CYS A 146 -3.63 3.16 -20.63
C CYS A 146 -5.05 3.66 -20.98
N HIS A 147 -5.86 4.06 -20.00
CA HIS A 147 -7.22 4.53 -20.19
C HIS A 147 -7.52 5.86 -19.46
N LEU A 148 -6.50 6.56 -18.94
CA LEU A 148 -6.69 7.82 -18.22
C LEU A 148 -5.87 8.97 -18.79
N ASN A 149 -6.30 10.18 -18.48
CA ASN A 149 -5.54 11.40 -18.67
C ASN A 149 -5.05 11.95 -17.33
N VAL A 150 -3.92 12.65 -17.34
CA VAL A 150 -3.47 13.41 -16.18
C VAL A 150 -3.65 14.88 -16.46
N TYR A 151 -4.17 15.63 -15.49
CA TYR A 151 -4.46 17.05 -15.65
C TYR A 151 -3.38 17.89 -14.98
N TRP A 152 -2.49 18.51 -15.76
CA TRP A 152 -1.47 19.42 -15.22
C TRP A 152 -2.09 20.79 -14.98
N GLY A 153 -2.32 21.14 -13.72
CA GLY A 153 -2.93 22.40 -13.31
C GLY A 153 -3.53 22.31 -11.92
N GLN A 154 -4.22 23.38 -11.50
CA GLN A 154 -4.83 23.46 -10.19
C GLN A 154 -6.26 22.89 -10.21
N PRO A 155 -6.56 21.82 -9.45
CA PRO A 155 -7.93 21.37 -9.29
C PRO A 155 -8.73 22.35 -8.43
N VAL A 156 -10.04 22.38 -8.62
CA VAL A 156 -10.97 23.04 -7.70
C VAL A 156 -11.18 22.14 -6.49
N VAL A 157 -11.18 22.73 -5.29
CA VAL A 157 -11.54 22.06 -4.03
C VAL A 157 -12.81 22.72 -3.49
N LEU A 158 -13.92 21.99 -3.55
CA LEU A 158 -15.19 22.41 -2.97
C LEU A 158 -15.42 21.69 -1.64
N GLU A 159 -15.65 22.44 -0.57
CA GLU A 159 -15.89 21.93 0.78
C GLU A 159 -17.30 22.35 1.24
N PRO A 160 -18.31 21.46 1.20
CA PRO A 160 -19.70 21.80 1.52
C PRO A 160 -19.91 22.33 2.95
N GLY A 161 -19.03 21.97 3.88
CA GLY A 161 -19.08 22.43 5.27
C GLY A 161 -20.41 22.11 5.94
N SER A 162 -21.04 23.12 6.55
CA SER A 162 -22.30 22.95 7.29
C SER A 162 -23.51 22.63 6.40
N LYS A 163 -23.45 22.88 5.08
CA LYS A 163 -24.58 22.62 4.17
C LYS A 163 -24.87 21.12 3.99
N LYS A 164 -23.97 20.22 4.45
CA LYS A 164 -24.04 18.75 4.33
C LYS A 164 -24.53 18.28 2.95
N MET A 165 -23.60 17.91 2.08
CA MET A 165 -23.94 17.33 0.79
C MET A 165 -23.84 15.80 0.87
N SER A 166 -24.84 15.08 0.37
CA SER A 166 -24.75 13.62 0.28
C SER A 166 -23.74 13.19 -0.79
N LEU A 167 -23.23 11.96 -0.73
CA LEU A 167 -22.35 11.42 -1.75
C LEU A 167 -23.05 11.38 -3.11
N ALA A 168 -24.33 10.99 -3.14
CA ALA A 168 -25.09 10.97 -4.39
C ALA A 168 -25.13 12.35 -5.07
N ASP A 169 -25.47 13.40 -4.32
CA ASP A 169 -25.52 14.78 -4.85
C ASP A 169 -24.12 15.26 -5.27
N ALA A 170 -23.10 14.94 -4.48
CA ALA A 170 -21.72 15.30 -4.77
C ALA A 170 -21.19 14.64 -6.04
N VAL A 171 -21.53 13.36 -6.27
CA VAL A 171 -21.17 12.64 -7.50
C VAL A 171 -21.89 13.23 -8.69
N GLN A 172 -23.19 13.50 -8.58
CA GLN A 172 -23.94 14.13 -9.66
C GLN A 172 -23.29 15.46 -10.08
N LEU A 173 -22.99 16.32 -9.10
CA LEU A 173 -22.30 17.58 -9.33
C LEU A 173 -20.94 17.38 -10.01
N ALA A 174 -20.14 16.42 -9.53
CA ALA A 174 -18.82 16.14 -10.11
C ALA A 174 -18.93 15.65 -11.57
N GLN A 175 -19.90 14.78 -11.88
CA GLN A 175 -20.14 14.28 -13.25
C GLN A 175 -20.63 15.37 -14.20
N GLU A 176 -21.41 16.35 -13.71
CA GLU A 176 -21.82 17.53 -14.48
C GLU A 176 -20.63 18.47 -14.79
N LEU A 177 -19.66 18.57 -13.88
CA LEU A 177 -18.56 19.55 -13.98
C LEU A 177 -17.26 19.00 -14.55
N ALA A 178 -16.99 17.70 -14.43
CA ALA A 178 -15.68 17.09 -14.70
C ALA A 178 -15.80 15.70 -15.32
N ASP A 179 -14.77 15.29 -16.06
CA ASP A 179 -14.69 13.94 -16.64
C ASP A 179 -14.43 12.86 -15.59
N SER A 180 -14.71 11.60 -15.90
CA SER A 180 -14.64 10.48 -14.95
C SER A 180 -13.26 10.27 -14.31
N ASP A 181 -12.18 10.66 -14.98
CA ASP A 181 -10.80 10.59 -14.51
C ASP A 181 -10.30 11.90 -13.86
N ALA A 182 -11.17 12.91 -13.78
CA ALA A 182 -10.83 14.27 -13.40
C ALA A 182 -11.34 14.67 -12.01
N TRP A 183 -11.92 13.75 -11.22
CA TRP A 183 -12.44 14.05 -9.89
C TRP A 183 -12.32 12.90 -8.88
N PHE A 184 -12.34 13.26 -7.60
CA PHE A 184 -12.65 12.36 -6.49
C PHE A 184 -13.35 13.13 -5.36
N ILE A 185 -14.03 12.40 -4.48
CA ILE A 185 -14.77 12.94 -3.34
C ILE A 185 -14.24 12.28 -2.07
N ARG A 186 -14.04 13.09 -1.02
CA ARG A 186 -13.80 12.59 0.33
C ARG A 186 -15.11 12.50 1.09
N VAL A 187 -15.37 11.35 1.72
CA VAL A 187 -16.62 11.08 2.42
C VAL A 187 -16.41 10.65 3.87
N THR A 188 -17.39 10.98 4.70
CA THR A 188 -17.51 10.52 6.10
C THR A 188 -18.94 10.06 6.36
N GLY A 189 -19.11 9.01 7.15
CA GLY A 189 -20.43 8.58 7.61
C GLY A 189 -20.43 7.19 8.22
N ASP A 190 -21.52 6.85 8.88
CA ASP A 190 -21.73 5.54 9.49
C ASP A 190 -22.47 4.59 8.53
N LEU A 191 -22.18 3.30 8.65
CA LEU A 191 -22.89 2.22 7.96
C LEU A 191 -23.42 1.27 9.02
N SER A 192 -24.74 1.05 9.01
CA SER A 192 -25.45 0.34 10.08
C SER A 192 -25.96 -1.03 9.65
N ASN A 193 -26.24 -1.19 8.36
CA ASN A 193 -26.91 -2.36 7.79
C ASN A 193 -25.99 -3.13 6.84
N PHE A 194 -24.85 -2.57 6.44
CA PHE A 194 -23.89 -3.23 5.57
C PHE A 194 -22.44 -2.98 6.00
N PRO A 195 -21.61 -4.03 6.15
CA PRO A 195 -20.22 -3.86 6.55
C PRO A 195 -19.38 -3.27 5.41
N ASN A 196 -18.84 -2.07 5.64
CA ASN A 196 -17.93 -1.44 4.71
C ASN A 196 -16.63 -2.25 4.54
N THR A 197 -16.41 -2.66 3.30
CA THR A 197 -15.24 -3.42 2.84
C THR A 197 -14.66 -2.86 1.54
N LEU A 198 -15.16 -1.70 1.10
CA LEU A 198 -14.80 -1.06 -0.17
C LEU A 198 -13.98 0.22 0.04
N ILE A 199 -14.39 1.10 0.95
CA ILE A 199 -13.80 2.43 1.12
C ILE A 199 -12.97 2.47 2.41
N PRO A 200 -11.64 2.52 2.34
CA PRO A 200 -10.79 2.73 3.51
C PRO A 200 -11.01 4.11 4.12
N SER A 201 -10.93 4.21 5.44
CA SER A 201 -10.85 5.48 6.16
C SER A 201 -9.40 5.95 6.23
N SER A 202 -9.20 7.27 6.21
CA SER A 202 -7.95 7.87 6.68
C SER A 202 -7.83 7.63 8.19
N LEU A 203 -6.61 7.43 8.72
CA LEU A 203 -6.41 7.33 10.17
C LEU A 203 -6.32 8.74 10.79
N ASP A 204 -7.11 8.95 11.85
CA ASP A 204 -7.21 10.20 12.61
C ASP A 204 -7.42 11.47 11.73
N PRO A 205 -8.39 11.47 10.79
CA PRO A 205 -8.60 12.59 9.89
C PRO A 205 -9.30 13.76 10.57
N VAL A 206 -9.10 14.96 10.03
CA VAL A 206 -10.01 16.09 10.28
C VAL A 206 -11.25 15.89 9.41
N THR A 207 -12.44 16.03 10.00
CA THR A 207 -13.75 15.87 9.35
C THR A 207 -14.61 17.06 9.74
N SER A 208 -15.72 17.29 9.05
CA SER A 208 -16.65 18.35 9.44
C SER A 208 -17.14 18.18 10.89
N ASP A 209 -17.32 16.95 11.36
CA ASP A 209 -17.79 16.63 12.72
C ASP A 209 -16.77 16.96 13.81
N ASN A 210 -15.47 16.76 13.55
CA ASN A 210 -14.40 16.97 14.55
C ASN A 210 -13.56 18.23 14.33
N TYR A 211 -13.84 19.01 13.28
CA TYR A 211 -13.03 20.14 12.82
C TYR A 211 -12.61 21.09 13.95
N ARG A 212 -13.56 21.54 14.79
CA ARG A 212 -13.29 22.47 15.89
C ARG A 212 -12.35 21.86 16.95
N SER A 213 -12.62 20.63 17.36
CA SER A 213 -11.79 19.93 18.35
C SER A 213 -10.36 19.69 17.86
N CYS A 214 -10.19 19.37 16.57
CA CYS A 214 -8.87 19.20 15.96
C CYS A 214 -8.12 20.54 15.86
N LEU A 215 -8.80 21.65 15.58
CA LEU A 215 -8.18 22.97 15.53
C LEU A 215 -7.65 23.43 16.90
N GLU A 216 -8.36 23.14 17.99
CA GLU A 216 -7.91 23.46 19.35
C GLU A 216 -6.62 22.70 19.69
N ILE A 217 -6.56 21.40 19.38
CA ILE A 217 -5.36 20.58 19.55
C ILE A 217 -4.22 21.11 18.68
N THR A 218 -4.51 21.47 17.42
CA THR A 218 -3.49 21.99 16.49
C THR A 218 -2.96 23.35 16.94
N LYS A 219 -3.78 24.22 17.55
CA LYS A 219 -3.31 25.49 18.13
C LYS A 219 -2.34 25.26 19.29
N GLN A 220 -2.58 24.25 20.12
CA GLN A 220 -1.66 23.85 21.20
C GLN A 220 -0.38 23.18 20.65
N GLN A 221 -0.50 22.32 19.64
CA GLN A 221 0.65 21.61 19.03
C GLN A 221 1.48 22.48 18.06
N LYS A 222 0.90 23.54 17.47
CA LYS A 222 1.62 24.51 16.62
C LYS A 222 2.71 25.28 17.37
N PHE A 223 2.69 25.28 18.70
CA PHE A 223 3.79 25.80 19.52
C PHE A 223 4.92 24.79 19.77
N GLN A 224 4.79 23.52 19.37
CA GLN A 224 5.80 22.50 19.68
C GLN A 224 6.27 21.64 18.51
N GLN A 225 5.49 21.29 17.48
CA GLN A 225 5.99 20.44 16.39
C GLN A 225 5.33 20.73 15.03
N ALA A 226 6.15 21.00 14.01
CA ALA A 226 5.76 20.74 12.63
C ALA A 226 5.42 19.24 12.52
N PRO A 227 4.36 18.84 11.79
CA PRO A 227 4.07 17.42 11.62
C PRO A 227 5.34 16.75 11.11
N SER A 228 5.86 15.80 11.88
CA SER A 228 7.07 15.07 11.53
C SER A 228 6.91 14.47 10.12
N GLN A 229 8.02 14.26 9.42
CA GLN A 229 8.05 13.55 8.12
C GLN A 229 7.31 12.19 8.17
N ASP A 230 7.08 11.65 9.37
CA ASP A 230 6.36 10.41 9.71
C ASP A 230 4.83 10.54 9.72
N TRP A 231 4.23 11.70 9.43
CA TRP A 231 2.78 11.79 9.14
C TRP A 231 2.49 11.19 7.75
N ILE A 232 2.78 9.90 7.60
CA ILE A 232 2.33 9.06 6.50
C ILE A 232 0.97 8.57 6.95
N GLY A 233 -0.08 9.33 6.61
CA GLY A 233 -1.46 8.95 6.88
C GLY A 233 -1.73 7.55 6.36
N GLY A 234 -1.83 6.58 7.26
CA GLY A 234 -2.28 5.24 6.92
C GLY A 234 -3.77 5.27 6.58
N SER A 235 -4.21 4.33 5.76
CA SER A 235 -5.64 4.06 5.55
C SER A 235 -6.00 2.70 6.13
N LYS A 236 -7.24 2.55 6.62
CA LYS A 236 -7.73 1.31 7.23
C LYS A 236 -9.23 1.16 6.99
N LEU A 237 -9.66 -0.06 6.68
CA LEU A 237 -11.08 -0.40 6.63
C LEU A 237 -11.68 -0.47 8.03
N PHE A 238 -12.88 0.07 8.15
CA PHE A 238 -13.77 -0.12 9.29
C PHE A 238 -15.15 -0.46 8.75
N SER A 239 -15.81 -1.44 9.36
CA SER A 239 -17.06 -1.98 8.83
C SER A 239 -18.25 -1.06 9.03
N ASP A 240 -18.25 -0.21 10.07
CA ASP A 240 -19.44 0.55 10.45
C ASP A 240 -19.25 2.06 10.28
N ARG A 241 -18.06 2.50 9.83
CA ARG A 241 -17.76 3.92 9.69
C ARG A 241 -16.69 4.18 8.65
N ILE A 242 -16.91 5.19 7.80
CA ILE A 242 -15.90 5.74 6.91
C ILE A 242 -15.52 7.14 7.44
N GLU A 243 -14.21 7.42 7.53
CA GLU A 243 -13.69 8.73 7.92
C GLU A 243 -12.75 9.25 6.84
N SER A 244 -13.14 10.32 6.15
CA SER A 244 -12.40 10.88 5.02
C SER A 244 -11.92 9.79 4.03
N GLY A 245 -12.86 8.92 3.64
CA GLY A 245 -12.68 7.88 2.62
C GLY A 245 -12.76 8.44 1.21
N ILE A 246 -12.22 7.75 0.22
CA ILE A 246 -12.12 8.28 -1.17
C ILE A 246 -13.07 7.55 -2.12
N VAL A 247 -13.88 8.32 -2.82
CA VAL A 247 -14.79 7.87 -3.88
C VAL A 247 -14.43 8.55 -5.18
N SER A 248 -14.09 7.77 -6.20
CA SER A 248 -13.97 8.22 -7.60
C SER A 248 -15.08 7.58 -8.44
N ASP A 249 -15.10 7.86 -9.74
CA ASP A 249 -16.05 7.26 -10.69
C ASP A 249 -16.07 5.72 -10.61
N SER A 250 -14.91 5.09 -10.51
CA SER A 250 -14.79 3.63 -10.37
C SER A 250 -15.40 3.08 -9.07
N THR A 251 -15.14 3.73 -7.93
CA THR A 251 -15.76 3.38 -6.65
C THR A 251 -17.28 3.55 -6.72
N TRP A 252 -17.74 4.64 -7.33
CA TRP A 252 -19.17 4.91 -7.50
C TRP A 252 -19.86 3.85 -8.36
N ARG A 253 -19.28 3.45 -9.48
CA ARG A 253 -19.81 2.37 -10.33
C ARG A 253 -19.96 1.07 -9.55
N VAL A 254 -18.98 0.70 -8.70
CA VAL A 254 -19.12 -0.47 -7.83
C VAL A 254 -20.24 -0.29 -6.82
N ILE A 255 -20.36 0.87 -6.15
CA ILE A 255 -21.47 1.17 -5.23
C ILE A 255 -22.82 0.96 -5.92
N GLN A 256 -22.96 1.40 -7.17
CA GLN A 256 -24.20 1.28 -7.94
C GLN A 256 -24.58 -0.17 -8.27
N THR A 257 -23.64 -1.11 -8.22
CA THR A 257 -23.90 -2.56 -8.38
C THR A 257 -24.20 -3.30 -7.08
N LEU A 258 -24.08 -2.63 -5.92
CA LEU A 258 -24.38 -3.26 -4.63
C LEU A 258 -25.90 -3.41 -4.45
N PRO A 259 -26.34 -4.41 -3.65
CA PRO A 259 -27.73 -4.54 -3.24
C PRO A 259 -28.28 -3.23 -2.66
N ARG A 260 -29.55 -2.93 -2.95
CA ARG A 260 -30.15 -1.62 -2.64
C ARG A 260 -29.95 -1.17 -1.20
N THR A 261 -30.02 -2.10 -0.24
CA THR A 261 -29.80 -1.83 1.18
C THR A 261 -28.39 -1.29 1.46
N ALA A 262 -27.36 -1.93 0.88
CA ALA A 262 -25.98 -1.48 0.98
C ALA A 262 -25.74 -0.16 0.21
N ARG A 263 -26.25 -0.08 -1.02
CA ARG A 263 -26.10 1.10 -1.89
C ARG A 263 -26.60 2.37 -1.20
N LEU A 264 -27.80 2.32 -0.61
CA LEU A 264 -28.41 3.47 0.07
C LEU A 264 -27.60 3.96 1.27
N GLU A 265 -26.81 3.11 1.95
CA GLU A 265 -25.93 3.57 3.03
C GLU A 265 -24.74 4.36 2.48
N TYR A 266 -24.13 3.90 1.38
CA TYR A 266 -23.06 4.63 0.71
C TYR A 266 -23.53 5.95 0.10
N GLU A 267 -24.70 5.98 -0.55
CA GLU A 267 -25.26 7.19 -1.19
C GLU A 267 -25.51 8.32 -0.18
N LYS A 268 -25.76 7.99 1.10
CA LYS A 268 -26.03 8.93 2.19
C LYS A 268 -24.77 9.43 2.90
N LEU A 269 -23.59 8.90 2.59
CA LEU A 269 -22.35 9.41 3.18
C LEU A 269 -22.21 10.91 2.90
N ILE A 270 -21.58 11.64 3.81
CA ILE A 270 -21.44 13.09 3.69
C ILE A 270 -20.15 13.40 2.94
N ALA A 271 -20.25 14.22 1.89
CA ALA A 271 -19.10 14.74 1.16
C ALA A 271 -18.41 15.85 1.97
N GLU A 272 -17.17 15.59 2.37
CA GLU A 272 -16.28 16.55 3.05
C GLU A 272 -15.62 17.48 2.02
N ASN A 273 -15.12 16.88 0.94
CA ASN A 273 -14.42 17.57 -0.13
C ASN A 273 -14.81 16.96 -1.47
N ILE A 274 -15.04 17.82 -2.46
CA ILE A 274 -15.17 17.45 -3.87
C ILE A 274 -13.99 18.09 -4.58
N VAL A 275 -13.08 17.27 -5.10
CA VAL A 275 -11.91 17.75 -5.83
C VAL A 275 -12.04 17.38 -7.29
N TYR A 276 -11.95 18.36 -8.17
CA TYR A 276 -12.16 18.13 -9.60
C TYR A 276 -11.45 19.15 -10.50
N TYR A 277 -11.19 18.76 -11.74
CA TYR A 277 -10.80 19.66 -12.81
C TYR A 277 -12.04 20.02 -13.66
N PRO A 278 -12.49 21.28 -13.68
CA PRO A 278 -13.71 21.64 -14.39
C PRO A 278 -13.48 21.63 -15.91
N ARG A 279 -14.38 20.98 -16.68
CA ARG A 279 -14.29 20.87 -18.15
C ARG A 279 -14.05 22.20 -18.85
N LYS A 280 -14.69 23.27 -18.36
CA LYS A 280 -14.54 24.63 -18.88
C LYS A 280 -13.08 25.11 -18.94
N PHE A 281 -12.25 24.69 -17.98
CA PHE A 281 -10.86 25.12 -17.81
C PHE A 281 -9.83 24.08 -18.30
N ILE A 282 -10.27 22.96 -18.86
CA ILE A 282 -9.37 21.93 -19.38
C ILE A 282 -9.00 22.26 -20.83
N ALA A 283 -7.71 22.37 -21.11
CA ALA A 283 -7.14 22.46 -22.46
C ALA A 283 -6.62 21.10 -22.92
N THR A 284 -6.87 20.74 -24.18
CA THR A 284 -6.46 19.48 -24.81
C THR A 284 -5.24 19.63 -25.73
N SER A 285 -4.81 20.86 -26.00
CA SER A 285 -3.59 21.17 -26.76
C SER A 285 -2.85 22.37 -26.19
N ALA A 286 -1.64 22.61 -26.70
CA ALA A 286 -0.81 23.76 -26.38
C ALA A 286 -1.50 25.09 -26.75
N GLU A 287 -2.09 25.15 -27.93
CA GLU A 287 -2.79 26.32 -28.48
C GLU A 287 -4.06 26.60 -27.68
N GLU A 288 -4.82 25.56 -27.35
CA GLU A 288 -6.02 25.71 -26.52
C GLU A 288 -5.66 26.20 -25.11
N TYR A 289 -4.53 25.76 -24.56
CA TYR A 289 -4.05 26.22 -23.26
C TYR A 289 -3.72 27.72 -23.27
N ASP A 290 -2.97 28.18 -24.28
CA ASP A 290 -2.64 29.59 -24.46
C ASP A 290 -3.91 30.43 -24.69
N GLN A 291 -4.84 29.96 -25.53
CA GLN A 291 -6.11 30.64 -25.80
C GLN A 291 -6.96 30.78 -24.54
N LYS A 292 -7.15 29.70 -23.77
CA LYS A 292 -7.88 29.78 -22.49
C LYS A 292 -7.19 30.73 -21.52
N ARG A 293 -5.86 30.76 -21.48
CA ARG A 293 -5.12 31.70 -20.62
C ARG A 293 -5.41 33.15 -20.98
N GLN A 294 -5.54 33.44 -22.27
CA GLN A 294 -5.96 34.75 -22.74
C GLN A 294 -7.42 35.04 -22.38
N ASP A 295 -8.33 34.10 -22.64
CA ASP A 295 -9.78 34.27 -22.44
C ASP A 295 -10.18 34.43 -20.97
N PHE A 296 -9.50 33.72 -20.06
CA PHE A 296 -9.73 33.78 -18.61
C PHE A 296 -8.69 34.65 -17.89
N GLY A 297 -7.82 35.34 -18.64
CA GLY A 297 -6.90 36.32 -18.11
C GLY A 297 -7.65 37.58 -17.70
N SER A 298 -7.41 38.06 -16.48
CA SER A 298 -8.04 39.26 -15.95
C SER A 298 -7.12 39.96 -14.96
N ASP A 299 -7.03 41.29 -15.08
CA ASP A 299 -6.33 42.14 -14.11
C ASP A 299 -7.15 42.36 -12.82
N LYS A 300 -8.45 42.01 -12.84
CA LYS A 300 -9.29 42.06 -11.65
C LYS A 300 -8.85 41.00 -10.65
N LEU A 301 -8.92 41.35 -9.37
CA LEU A 301 -8.68 40.39 -8.28
C LEU A 301 -9.67 39.21 -8.39
N PRO A 302 -9.20 37.96 -8.22
CA PRO A 302 -10.04 36.78 -8.38
C PRO A 302 -10.99 36.56 -7.21
N TRP A 303 -11.05 37.47 -6.23
CA TRP A 303 -11.92 37.34 -5.07
C TRP A 303 -12.51 38.66 -4.62
N HIS A 304 -13.66 38.59 -3.97
CA HIS A 304 -14.25 39.69 -3.20
C HIS A 304 -14.90 39.15 -1.93
N SER A 305 -14.97 39.98 -0.90
CA SER A 305 -15.59 39.64 0.38
C SER A 305 -16.60 40.70 0.77
N THR A 306 -17.78 40.27 1.20
CA THR A 306 -18.83 41.15 1.72
C THR A 306 -19.26 40.64 3.10
N PHE A 307 -19.45 41.55 4.05
CA PHE A 307 -19.99 41.20 5.37
C PHE A 307 -21.50 41.44 5.35
N ASP A 308 -22.26 40.36 5.45
CA ASP A 308 -23.70 40.38 5.67
C ASP A 308 -23.94 40.52 7.18
N ALA A 309 -24.20 41.76 7.60
CA ALA A 309 -24.43 42.10 9.00
C ALA A 309 -25.75 41.55 9.55
N GLU A 310 -26.75 41.28 8.70
CA GLU A 310 -28.04 40.75 9.14
C GLU A 310 -27.92 39.29 9.57
N ASN A 311 -27.12 38.52 8.85
CA ASN A 311 -26.89 37.10 9.13
C ASN A 311 -25.58 36.83 9.89
N ASP A 312 -24.79 37.86 10.20
CA ASP A 312 -23.44 37.78 10.76
C ASP A 312 -22.51 36.85 9.94
N GLN A 313 -22.55 37.02 8.62
CA GLN A 313 -21.83 36.17 7.66
C GLN A 313 -20.81 36.96 6.86
N LEU A 314 -19.54 36.54 6.93
CA LEU A 314 -18.54 36.94 5.93
C LEU A 314 -18.70 36.07 4.68
N ILE A 315 -19.27 36.64 3.63
CA ILE A 315 -19.42 36.00 2.33
C ILE A 315 -18.14 36.24 1.53
N HIS A 316 -17.42 35.16 1.24
CA HIS A 316 -16.25 35.19 0.37
C HIS A 316 -16.62 34.54 -0.97
N ARG A 317 -16.36 35.24 -2.08
CA ARG A 317 -16.60 34.76 -3.43
C ARG A 317 -15.29 34.79 -4.21
N GLU A 318 -14.88 33.64 -4.72
CA GLU A 318 -13.72 33.48 -5.60
C GLU A 318 -14.22 33.16 -7.01
N SER A 319 -13.69 33.87 -8.01
CA SER A 319 -13.91 33.60 -9.42
C SER A 319 -12.81 32.68 -9.91
N LEU A 320 -13.19 31.61 -10.61
CA LEU A 320 -12.23 30.73 -11.27
C LEU A 320 -11.70 31.44 -12.52
N ASP A 321 -10.39 31.65 -12.58
CA ASP A 321 -9.70 32.40 -13.63
C ASP A 321 -8.59 31.55 -14.31
N GLN A 322 -7.63 32.22 -14.94
CA GLN A 322 -6.47 31.58 -15.58
C GLN A 322 -5.62 30.68 -14.67
N ASP A 323 -5.75 30.74 -13.34
CA ASP A 323 -4.99 29.88 -12.43
C ASP A 323 -5.53 28.45 -12.37
N TYR A 324 -6.79 28.25 -12.72
CA TYR A 324 -7.48 26.95 -12.75
C TYR A 324 -7.41 26.26 -14.12
N ILE A 325 -6.83 26.92 -15.13
CA ILE A 325 -6.59 26.28 -16.43
C ILE A 325 -5.65 25.11 -16.25
N SER A 326 -6.05 23.97 -16.78
CA SER A 326 -5.34 22.71 -16.67
C SER A 326 -5.14 22.09 -18.04
N LEU A 327 -3.97 21.51 -18.27
CA LEU A 327 -3.65 20.78 -19.48
C LEU A 327 -4.01 19.30 -19.31
N ARG A 328 -4.89 18.77 -20.16
CA ARG A 328 -5.15 17.33 -20.26
C ARG A 328 -3.99 16.66 -20.99
N PHE A 329 -3.10 16.05 -20.23
CA PHE A 329 -1.96 15.31 -20.74
C PHE A 329 -2.34 13.86 -21.05
N PRO A 330 -2.16 13.38 -22.29
CA PRO A 330 -2.61 12.07 -22.74
C PRO A 330 -1.64 10.96 -22.28
N ILE A 331 -1.53 10.75 -20.96
CA ILE A 331 -0.61 9.75 -20.42
C ILE A 331 -0.87 8.34 -20.95
N HIS A 332 -2.12 8.05 -21.31
CA HIS A 332 -2.56 6.77 -21.84
C HIS A 332 -1.85 6.37 -23.12
N GLU A 333 -1.51 7.32 -23.99
CA GLU A 333 -0.78 7.03 -25.23
C GLU A 333 0.61 6.47 -24.90
N TYR A 334 1.34 7.12 -24.00
CA TYR A 334 2.67 6.69 -23.60
C TYR A 334 2.63 5.36 -22.82
N ALA A 335 1.68 5.20 -21.91
CA ALA A 335 1.51 3.95 -21.15
C ALA A 335 1.17 2.76 -22.06
N THR A 336 0.36 2.98 -23.09
CA THR A 336 0.01 1.97 -24.10
C THR A 336 1.24 1.56 -24.91
N GLN A 337 2.03 2.53 -25.38
CA GLN A 337 3.25 2.25 -26.13
C GLN A 337 4.30 1.52 -25.28
N ILE A 338 4.48 1.91 -24.01
CA ILE A 338 5.35 1.20 -23.05
C ILE A 338 4.88 -0.25 -22.86
N ALA A 339 3.58 -0.49 -22.73
CA ALA A 339 3.03 -1.83 -22.60
C ALA A 339 3.29 -2.68 -23.84
N GLN A 340 3.11 -2.11 -25.03
CA GLN A 340 3.37 -2.78 -26.30
C GLN A 340 4.86 -3.14 -26.46
N GLU A 341 5.77 -2.21 -26.16
CA GLU A 341 7.21 -2.49 -26.21
C GLU A 341 7.66 -3.53 -25.20
N ARG A 342 7.04 -3.55 -24.01
CA ARG A 342 7.24 -4.63 -23.05
C ARG A 342 6.81 -5.98 -23.62
N GLN A 343 5.65 -6.07 -24.28
CA GLN A 343 5.19 -7.31 -24.91
C GLN A 343 6.13 -7.73 -26.04
N LYS A 344 6.59 -6.81 -26.89
CA LYS A 344 7.58 -7.10 -27.94
C LYS A 344 8.87 -7.64 -27.35
N ALA A 345 9.36 -7.07 -26.25
CA ALA A 345 10.54 -7.55 -25.55
C ALA A 345 10.34 -8.99 -25.01
N ILE A 346 9.15 -9.30 -24.46
CA ILE A 346 8.81 -10.67 -24.02
C ILE A 346 8.86 -11.64 -25.20
N HIS A 347 8.24 -11.30 -26.33
CA HIS A 347 8.19 -12.19 -27.51
C HIS A 347 9.57 -12.39 -28.14
N LYS A 348 10.40 -11.35 -28.18
CA LYS A 348 11.72 -11.38 -28.84
C LYS A 348 12.83 -11.97 -27.96
N GLU A 349 12.84 -11.63 -26.67
CA GLU A 349 13.97 -11.89 -25.78
C GLU A 349 13.60 -12.73 -24.54
N GLY A 350 12.31 -13.02 -24.35
CA GLY A 350 11.81 -13.76 -23.20
C GLY A 350 11.44 -12.88 -22.00
N LYS A 351 10.49 -13.35 -21.19
CA LYS A 351 10.09 -12.70 -19.93
C LYS A 351 11.27 -12.70 -18.95
N GLY A 352 11.56 -11.55 -18.34
CA GLY A 352 12.71 -11.38 -17.45
C GLY A 352 14.00 -10.96 -18.15
N SER A 353 14.01 -10.73 -19.47
CA SER A 353 15.14 -10.10 -20.15
C SER A 353 15.38 -8.68 -19.63
N CYS A 354 16.61 -8.17 -19.76
CA CYS A 354 16.94 -6.80 -19.34
C CYS A 354 16.01 -5.76 -19.98
N ARG A 355 15.69 -5.93 -21.27
CA ARG A 355 14.79 -5.03 -22.00
C ARG A 355 13.36 -5.09 -21.50
N GLU A 356 12.82 -6.30 -21.26
CA GLU A 356 11.49 -6.45 -20.65
C GLU A 356 11.43 -5.79 -19.28
N LEU A 357 12.45 -6.01 -18.45
CA LEU A 357 12.54 -5.44 -17.11
C LEU A 357 12.65 -3.91 -17.14
N ALA A 358 13.39 -3.33 -18.10
CA ALA A 358 13.47 -1.88 -18.27
C ALA A 358 12.08 -1.27 -18.56
N TRP A 359 11.33 -1.82 -19.51
CA TRP A 359 9.97 -1.37 -19.81
C TRP A 359 8.99 -1.63 -18.66
N LYS A 360 9.12 -2.77 -17.97
CA LYS A 360 8.33 -3.08 -16.77
C LYS A 360 8.57 -2.08 -15.66
N VAL A 361 9.82 -1.68 -15.43
CA VAL A 361 10.18 -0.67 -14.42
C VAL A 361 9.61 0.69 -14.81
N GLN A 362 9.69 1.06 -16.09
CA GLN A 362 9.07 2.28 -16.62
C GLN A 362 7.55 2.30 -16.33
N ALA A 363 6.84 1.24 -16.73
CA ALA A 363 5.41 1.05 -16.53
C ALA A 363 4.99 1.17 -15.06
N ASN A 364 5.62 0.37 -14.20
CA ASN A 364 5.23 0.28 -12.79
C ASN A 364 5.57 1.54 -11.98
N SER A 365 6.53 2.34 -12.44
CA SER A 365 7.02 3.51 -11.72
C SER A 365 6.31 4.81 -12.09
N MET A 366 5.60 4.87 -13.23
CA MET A 366 4.80 6.05 -13.63
C MET A 366 3.79 6.45 -12.56
N TYR A 367 2.96 5.51 -12.10
CA TYR A 367 2.03 5.76 -10.99
C TYR A 367 2.77 6.25 -9.73
N GLY A 368 3.88 5.59 -9.37
CA GLY A 368 4.65 5.95 -8.17
C GLY A 368 5.16 7.40 -8.19
N VAL A 369 5.55 7.90 -9.36
CA VAL A 369 5.97 9.30 -9.55
C VAL A 369 4.79 10.27 -9.50
N ILE A 370 3.63 9.90 -10.07
CA ILE A 370 2.40 10.71 -10.00
C ILE A 370 1.89 10.79 -8.55
N ALA A 371 1.99 9.71 -7.78
CA ALA A 371 1.54 9.66 -6.38
C ALA A 371 2.54 10.28 -5.39
N SER A 372 3.81 10.44 -5.77
CA SER A 372 4.87 10.88 -4.86
C SER A 372 4.89 12.39 -4.67
N ARG A 373 4.64 12.84 -3.43
CA ARG A 373 4.76 14.25 -3.01
C ARG A 373 6.15 14.87 -3.20
N CYS A 374 7.17 14.07 -3.47
CA CYS A 374 8.56 14.52 -3.62
C CYS A 374 8.86 15.02 -5.03
N TYR A 375 7.95 14.83 -5.99
CA TYR A 375 8.15 15.22 -7.39
C TYR A 375 7.16 16.30 -7.82
N VAL A 376 7.59 17.17 -8.73
CA VAL A 376 6.75 18.22 -9.33
C VAL A 376 5.61 17.64 -10.17
N THR A 377 5.79 16.43 -10.69
CA THR A 377 4.79 15.64 -11.44
C THR A 377 3.71 15.03 -10.54
N ASN A 378 3.73 15.32 -9.24
CA ASN A 378 2.71 14.83 -8.33
C ASN A 378 1.33 15.34 -8.74
N ASN A 379 0.41 14.42 -8.99
CA ASN A 379 -1.00 14.72 -9.20
C ASN A 379 -1.84 13.82 -8.31
N PHE A 380 -2.35 14.37 -7.22
CA PHE A 380 -3.07 13.59 -6.23
C PHE A 380 -4.49 13.19 -6.67
N VAL A 381 -5.08 13.87 -7.66
CA VAL A 381 -6.37 13.46 -8.26
C VAL A 381 -6.14 12.18 -9.07
N ALA A 382 -5.20 12.20 -10.01
CA ALA A 382 -4.87 11.03 -10.83
C ALA A 382 -4.42 9.84 -9.96
N ALA A 383 -3.57 10.07 -8.95
CA ALA A 383 -3.14 9.02 -8.03
C ALA A 383 -4.32 8.38 -7.27
N ASN A 384 -5.31 9.17 -6.85
CA ASN A 384 -6.50 8.66 -6.19
C ASN A 384 -7.46 7.94 -7.15
N VAL A 385 -7.62 8.42 -8.38
CA VAL A 385 -8.40 7.72 -9.41
C VAL A 385 -7.80 6.35 -9.71
N ILE A 386 -6.48 6.28 -9.95
CA ILE A 386 -5.76 5.02 -10.24
C ILE A 386 -5.93 4.02 -9.11
N THR A 387 -5.64 4.43 -7.87
CA THR A 387 -5.72 3.51 -6.72
C THR A 387 -7.16 3.11 -6.39
N SER A 388 -8.12 4.02 -6.53
CA SER A 388 -9.54 3.72 -6.30
C SER A 388 -10.08 2.72 -7.32
N GLN A 389 -9.65 2.80 -8.57
CA GLN A 389 -10.02 1.80 -9.58
C GLN A 389 -9.42 0.42 -9.28
N GLY A 390 -8.12 0.35 -8.94
CA GLY A 390 -7.50 -0.91 -8.50
C GLY A 390 -8.22 -1.53 -7.31
N ARG A 391 -8.55 -0.72 -6.28
CA ARG A 391 -9.34 -1.16 -5.12
C ARG A 391 -10.72 -1.68 -5.49
N SER A 392 -11.42 -0.95 -6.36
CA SER A 392 -12.79 -1.29 -6.79
C SER A 392 -12.82 -2.62 -7.52
N LEU A 393 -11.86 -2.87 -8.41
CA LEU A 393 -11.76 -4.12 -9.14
C LEU A 393 -11.30 -5.29 -8.25
N ALA A 394 -10.34 -5.07 -7.35
CA ALA A 394 -9.94 -6.07 -6.37
C ALA A 394 -11.10 -6.45 -5.42
N TYR A 395 -11.93 -5.47 -5.04
CA TYR A 395 -13.16 -5.71 -4.26
C TYR A 395 -14.13 -6.61 -5.01
N VAL A 396 -14.49 -6.26 -6.26
CA VAL A 396 -15.40 -7.03 -7.11
C VAL A 396 -14.90 -8.46 -7.29
N MET A 397 -13.60 -8.63 -7.54
CA MET A 397 -12.94 -9.93 -7.69
C MET A 397 -13.04 -10.76 -6.41
N MET A 398 -12.64 -10.18 -5.27
CA MET A 398 -12.66 -10.87 -3.99
C MET A 398 -14.09 -11.25 -3.57
N GLN A 399 -15.10 -10.40 -3.79
CA GLN A 399 -16.47 -10.75 -3.44
C GLN A 399 -17.05 -11.83 -4.36
N SER A 400 -16.85 -11.72 -5.67
CA SER A 400 -17.43 -12.66 -6.64
C SER A 400 -16.72 -14.02 -6.65
N LEU A 401 -15.43 -14.10 -6.33
CA LEU A 401 -14.67 -15.35 -6.24
C LEU A 401 -14.65 -15.96 -4.84
N ASN A 402 -15.34 -15.36 -3.87
CA ASN A 402 -15.25 -15.73 -2.45
C ASN A 402 -13.79 -15.81 -1.97
N GLY A 403 -12.99 -14.78 -2.29
CA GLY A 403 -11.56 -14.76 -2.01
C GLY A 403 -11.22 -14.89 -0.53
N ILE A 404 -10.14 -15.62 -0.22
CA ILE A 404 -9.61 -15.87 1.14
C ILE A 404 -8.92 -14.61 1.68
N GLN A 405 -8.11 -13.97 0.84
CA GLN A 405 -7.39 -12.74 1.14
C GLN A 405 -7.40 -11.83 -0.08
N VAL A 406 -7.40 -10.52 0.14
CA VAL A 406 -7.28 -9.52 -0.93
C VAL A 406 -6.01 -8.70 -0.76
N ILE A 407 -5.33 -8.50 -1.87
CA ILE A 407 -4.22 -7.55 -2.02
C ILE A 407 -4.64 -6.46 -3.02
N THR A 408 -3.73 -5.52 -3.30
CA THR A 408 -4.02 -4.32 -4.08
C THR A 408 -4.69 -4.57 -5.43
N ASP A 409 -4.32 -5.66 -6.10
CA ASP A 409 -4.64 -5.97 -7.48
C ASP A 409 -5.17 -7.39 -7.68
N GLY A 410 -5.44 -8.15 -6.61
CA GLY A 410 -5.75 -9.56 -6.74
C GLY A 410 -6.23 -10.22 -5.46
N CYS A 411 -6.56 -11.50 -5.58
CA CYS A 411 -6.97 -12.32 -4.45
C CYS A 411 -6.57 -13.78 -4.65
N THR A 412 -6.46 -14.49 -3.53
CA THR A 412 -6.37 -15.95 -3.53
C THR A 412 -7.77 -16.53 -3.33
N TYR A 413 -8.17 -17.50 -4.15
CA TYR A 413 -9.50 -18.11 -4.11
C TYR A 413 -9.44 -19.63 -4.30
N ARG A 414 -10.58 -20.28 -4.07
CA ARG A 414 -10.79 -21.72 -4.23
C ARG A 414 -11.78 -21.95 -5.38
N LYS A 415 -11.41 -22.75 -6.38
CA LYS A 415 -12.30 -23.05 -7.53
C LYS A 415 -13.63 -23.68 -7.09
N ASP A 416 -13.58 -24.54 -6.07
CA ASP A 416 -14.73 -25.26 -5.51
C ASP A 416 -15.57 -24.42 -4.52
N ARG A 417 -15.22 -23.15 -4.31
CA ARG A 417 -15.92 -22.23 -3.38
C ARG A 417 -16.38 -20.94 -4.03
N ILE A 418 -16.45 -20.90 -5.35
CA ILE A 418 -17.00 -19.74 -6.06
C ILE A 418 -18.53 -19.80 -5.95
N PRO A 419 -19.21 -18.75 -5.45
CA PRO A 419 -20.66 -18.78 -5.28
C PRO A 419 -21.41 -19.01 -6.60
N ALA A 420 -22.42 -19.88 -6.56
CA ALA A 420 -23.33 -20.10 -7.67
C ALA A 420 -24.51 -19.10 -7.68
N CYS A 421 -24.81 -18.50 -6.53
CA CYS A 421 -25.87 -17.51 -6.35
C CYS A 421 -25.38 -16.06 -6.57
N THR A 422 -26.29 -15.11 -6.43
CA THR A 422 -26.01 -13.67 -6.47
C THR A 422 -25.41 -13.17 -5.16
N PHE A 423 -24.82 -11.97 -5.18
CA PHE A 423 -24.30 -11.30 -3.99
C PHE A 423 -25.39 -11.01 -2.96
N ALA A 424 -26.60 -10.64 -3.42
CA ALA A 424 -27.74 -10.40 -2.54
C ALA A 424 -28.15 -11.68 -1.79
N GLU A 425 -28.18 -12.83 -2.48
CA GLU A 425 -28.47 -14.14 -1.87
C GLU A 425 -27.36 -14.55 -0.89
N CYS A 426 -26.08 -14.30 -1.22
CA CYS A 426 -24.98 -14.51 -0.27
C CYS A 426 -25.20 -13.72 1.03
N LEU A 427 -25.62 -12.45 0.94
CA LEU A 427 -25.88 -11.63 2.13
C LEU A 427 -27.10 -12.09 2.94
N GLN A 428 -28.11 -12.65 2.29
CA GLN A 428 -29.28 -13.21 2.99
C GLN A 428 -28.89 -14.43 3.82
N GLN A 429 -28.02 -15.29 3.28
CA GLN A 429 -27.56 -16.50 3.95
C GLN A 429 -26.46 -16.21 4.98
N MET A 430 -25.55 -15.31 4.64
CA MET A 430 -24.40 -14.94 5.45
C MET A 430 -24.23 -13.40 5.44
N PRO A 431 -24.86 -12.66 6.37
CA PRO A 431 -24.75 -11.19 6.41
C PRO A 431 -23.30 -10.66 6.52
N ASP A 432 -22.42 -11.43 7.16
CA ASP A 432 -20.99 -11.14 7.28
C ASP A 432 -20.16 -11.59 6.07
N TYR A 433 -20.78 -12.06 4.97
CA TYR A 433 -20.08 -12.50 3.75
C TYR A 433 -19.02 -11.50 3.28
N PRO A 434 -19.24 -10.17 3.25
CA PRO A 434 -18.18 -9.25 2.81
C PRO A 434 -16.93 -9.30 3.70
N LEU A 435 -17.07 -9.67 4.97
CA LEU A 435 -15.99 -9.73 5.97
C LEU A 435 -15.40 -11.14 6.12
N ARG A 436 -16.14 -12.18 5.74
CA ARG A 436 -15.77 -13.58 5.97
C ARG A 436 -15.87 -14.42 4.70
N HIS A 437 -14.88 -15.29 4.50
CA HIS A 437 -14.89 -16.34 3.48
C HIS A 437 -16.02 -17.31 3.81
N ALA A 438 -16.82 -17.66 2.80
CA ALA A 438 -17.88 -18.65 2.90
C ALA A 438 -17.31 -20.07 2.75
N ASP A 439 -17.67 -20.95 3.67
CA ASP A 439 -17.34 -22.37 3.69
C ASP A 439 -18.58 -23.25 3.48
N GLU A 440 -18.47 -24.56 3.67
CA GLU A 440 -19.60 -25.51 3.52
C GLU A 440 -20.76 -25.21 4.46
N ASP A 441 -20.46 -24.72 5.66
CA ASP A 441 -21.45 -24.45 6.71
C ASP A 441 -22.18 -23.12 6.51
N SER A 442 -21.74 -22.30 5.54
CA SER A 442 -22.34 -20.99 5.24
C SER A 442 -23.73 -21.06 4.60
N GLY A 443 -24.10 -22.22 4.04
CA GLY A 443 -25.33 -22.40 3.26
C GLY A 443 -25.27 -21.88 1.81
N ILE A 444 -24.16 -21.24 1.44
CA ILE A 444 -23.96 -20.67 0.09
C ILE A 444 -23.70 -21.77 -0.93
N PRO A 445 -24.52 -21.90 -2.00
CA PRO A 445 -24.25 -22.85 -3.06
C PRO A 445 -23.01 -22.41 -3.85
N PHE A 446 -22.18 -23.38 -4.24
CA PHE A 446 -20.95 -23.15 -5.01
C PHE A 446 -21.04 -23.75 -6.42
N LEU A 447 -20.29 -23.18 -7.36
CA LEU A 447 -20.16 -23.67 -8.74
C LEU A 447 -19.38 -24.98 -8.80
N ASP A 448 -19.60 -25.79 -9.85
CA ASP A 448 -18.73 -26.93 -10.15
C ASP A 448 -17.34 -26.39 -10.56
N PRO A 449 -16.25 -26.79 -9.88
CA PRO A 449 -14.90 -26.33 -10.22
C PRO A 449 -14.47 -26.67 -11.66
N LYS A 450 -15.13 -27.62 -12.34
CA LYS A 450 -14.90 -27.95 -13.75
C LYS A 450 -15.37 -26.85 -14.71
N ASP A 451 -16.35 -26.05 -14.30
CA ASP A 451 -16.89 -24.95 -15.10
C ASP A 451 -15.99 -23.69 -15.03
N VAL A 452 -14.96 -23.71 -14.18
CA VAL A 452 -14.03 -22.60 -13.97
C VAL A 452 -12.76 -22.84 -14.79
N PRO A 453 -12.48 -22.03 -15.83
CA PRO A 453 -11.33 -22.24 -16.71
C PRO A 453 -10.00 -22.05 -16.01
N ASP A 454 -8.96 -22.78 -16.43
CA ASP A 454 -7.60 -22.65 -15.91
C ASP A 454 -6.70 -21.70 -16.73
N SER A 455 -6.98 -21.50 -18.03
CA SER A 455 -6.21 -20.55 -18.85
C SER A 455 -6.62 -19.11 -18.57
N ASP A 456 -5.67 -18.19 -18.48
CA ASP A 456 -5.90 -16.76 -18.21
C ASP A 456 -6.92 -16.11 -19.17
N GLU A 457 -6.85 -16.39 -20.46
CA GLU A 457 -7.78 -15.84 -21.48
C GLU A 457 -9.22 -16.32 -21.26
N SER A 458 -9.43 -17.65 -21.20
CA SER A 458 -10.75 -18.23 -20.95
C SER A 458 -11.29 -17.83 -19.58
N PHE A 459 -10.44 -17.78 -18.55
CA PHE A 459 -10.82 -17.34 -17.21
C PHE A 459 -11.23 -15.88 -17.19
N THR A 460 -10.50 -14.99 -17.87
CA THR A 460 -10.87 -13.57 -17.99
C THR A 460 -12.27 -13.42 -18.60
N THR A 461 -12.54 -14.14 -19.70
CA THR A 461 -13.84 -14.12 -20.38
C THR A 461 -14.96 -14.67 -19.49
N TRP A 462 -14.72 -15.82 -18.85
CA TRP A 462 -15.65 -16.44 -17.91
C TRP A 462 -15.94 -15.56 -16.70
N TYR A 463 -14.89 -14.97 -16.10
CA TYR A 463 -14.98 -14.14 -14.90
C TYR A 463 -15.83 -12.90 -15.14
N ARG A 464 -15.69 -12.23 -16.30
CA ARG A 464 -16.53 -11.08 -16.64
C ARG A 464 -18.02 -11.45 -16.64
N LYS A 465 -18.37 -12.58 -17.27
CA LYS A 465 -19.76 -13.11 -17.26
C LYS A 465 -20.22 -13.46 -15.84
N HIS A 466 -19.35 -14.08 -15.05
CA HIS A 466 -19.62 -14.42 -13.66
C HIS A 466 -19.89 -13.18 -12.80
N VAL A 467 -19.09 -12.11 -12.93
CA VAL A 467 -19.29 -10.85 -12.20
C VAL A 467 -20.61 -10.19 -12.57
N VAL A 468 -20.96 -10.13 -13.86
CA VAL A 468 -22.24 -9.58 -14.32
C VAL A 468 -23.42 -10.33 -13.70
N ARG A 469 -23.36 -11.67 -13.66
CA ARG A 469 -24.36 -12.51 -13.00
C ARG A 469 -24.38 -12.27 -11.49
N PHE A 470 -23.22 -12.34 -10.83
CA PHE A 470 -23.10 -12.31 -9.37
C PHE A 470 -23.61 -10.99 -8.78
N PHE A 471 -23.34 -9.86 -9.42
CA PHE A 471 -23.82 -8.53 -8.98
C PHE A 471 -25.11 -8.08 -9.69
N GLU A 472 -25.73 -8.93 -10.51
CA GLU A 472 -26.93 -8.61 -11.29
C GLU A 472 -26.82 -7.29 -12.08
N ILE A 473 -25.68 -7.10 -12.73
CA ILE A 473 -25.30 -5.83 -13.36
C ILE A 473 -26.19 -5.58 -14.57
N LYS A 474 -26.81 -4.40 -14.61
CA LYS A 474 -27.64 -3.93 -15.73
C LYS A 474 -26.89 -2.87 -16.53
N GLY A 475 -26.73 -3.08 -17.83
CA GLY A 475 -26.03 -2.18 -18.75
C GLY A 475 -24.51 -2.15 -18.54
N ASP A 476 -23.86 -1.14 -19.12
CA ASP A 476 -22.39 -1.12 -19.30
C ASP A 476 -21.61 -0.52 -18.12
N SER A 477 -22.27 -0.21 -16.99
CA SER A 477 -21.69 0.67 -15.96
C SER A 477 -20.44 0.10 -15.28
N LEU A 478 -20.38 -1.21 -15.00
CA LEU A 478 -19.18 -1.87 -14.47
C LEU A 478 -18.38 -2.60 -15.56
N ASP A 479 -19.04 -3.06 -16.63
CA ASP A 479 -18.38 -3.86 -17.67
C ASP A 479 -17.21 -3.09 -18.32
N SER A 480 -17.38 -1.79 -18.57
CA SER A 480 -16.30 -0.94 -19.09
C SER A 480 -15.05 -0.92 -18.19
N LEU A 481 -15.21 -1.06 -16.87
CA LEU A 481 -14.07 -1.15 -15.94
C LEU A 481 -13.41 -2.52 -15.96
N LEU A 482 -14.20 -3.59 -16.12
CA LEU A 482 -13.70 -4.96 -16.21
C LEU A 482 -12.95 -5.21 -17.53
N GLN A 483 -13.34 -4.52 -18.60
CA GLN A 483 -12.71 -4.64 -19.92
C GLN A 483 -11.26 -4.14 -19.95
N ILE A 484 -10.89 -3.21 -19.06
CA ILE A 484 -9.53 -2.62 -18.98
C ILE A 484 -8.47 -3.65 -18.59
N HIS A 485 -8.87 -4.75 -17.95
CA HIS A 485 -7.94 -5.74 -17.42
C HIS A 485 -8.14 -7.13 -18.02
N GLU A 486 -7.01 -7.73 -18.38
CA GLU A 486 -6.86 -9.18 -18.39
C GLU A 486 -6.55 -9.66 -16.97
N LEU A 487 -6.97 -10.88 -16.65
CA LEU A 487 -6.60 -11.54 -15.40
C LEU A 487 -5.44 -12.50 -15.65
N GLU A 488 -4.49 -12.57 -14.72
CA GLU A 488 -3.40 -13.52 -14.77
C GLU A 488 -3.32 -14.34 -13.48
N HIS A 489 -3.22 -15.67 -13.62
CA HIS A 489 -2.93 -16.54 -12.49
C HIS A 489 -1.43 -16.54 -12.19
N LYS A 490 -1.08 -16.29 -10.92
CA LYS A 490 0.30 -16.42 -10.47
C LYS A 490 0.69 -17.89 -10.43
N LYS A 491 1.74 -18.21 -11.19
CA LYS A 491 2.44 -19.48 -11.06
C LYS A 491 3.08 -19.61 -9.67
N THR A 492 3.00 -20.80 -9.09
CA THR A 492 3.57 -21.13 -7.78
C THR A 492 4.94 -21.75 -7.91
N GLY A 493 5.91 -21.24 -7.13
CA GLY A 493 7.22 -21.86 -6.98
C GLY A 493 7.97 -22.04 -8.29
N LYS A 494 8.69 -23.17 -8.41
CA LYS A 494 9.49 -23.55 -9.59
C LYS A 494 8.72 -24.44 -10.57
N THR A 495 7.55 -24.93 -10.19
CA THR A 495 6.81 -25.96 -10.95
C THR A 495 5.96 -25.37 -12.07
N ASP A 496 5.92 -24.04 -12.20
CA ASP A 496 5.09 -23.31 -13.16
C ASP A 496 3.57 -23.60 -13.06
N ASN A 497 3.15 -24.35 -12.02
CA ASN A 497 1.76 -24.67 -11.73
C ASN A 497 1.01 -23.41 -11.31
N ILE A 498 -0.20 -23.22 -11.82
CA ILE A 498 -1.10 -22.15 -11.36
C ILE A 498 -1.90 -22.54 -10.11
N GLY A 499 -1.99 -23.85 -9.84
CA GLY A 499 -2.75 -24.44 -8.74
C GLY A 499 -1.87 -24.92 -7.60
N PHE A 500 -2.41 -24.89 -6.38
CA PHE A 500 -1.76 -25.42 -5.19
C PHE A 500 -2.75 -26.05 -4.22
N ASP A 501 -2.24 -26.79 -3.24
CA ASP A 501 -3.02 -27.75 -2.45
C ASP A 501 -3.44 -27.24 -1.08
N ALA A 502 -2.63 -26.35 -0.49
CA ALA A 502 -2.99 -25.69 0.76
C ALA A 502 -2.44 -24.28 0.85
N MET A 503 -3.06 -23.48 1.73
CA MET A 503 -2.63 -22.14 2.06
C MET A 503 -2.65 -21.90 3.56
N THR A 504 -1.59 -21.30 4.11
CA THR A 504 -1.66 -20.66 5.43
C THR A 504 -2.01 -19.19 5.27
N CYS A 505 -2.84 -18.62 6.15
CA CYS A 505 -3.14 -17.19 6.14
C CYS A 505 -3.34 -16.68 7.57
N ASP A 506 -2.52 -15.72 8.02
CA ASP A 506 -2.75 -15.01 9.29
C ASP A 506 -2.87 -13.48 9.09
N GLY A 507 -3.15 -13.11 7.85
CA GLY A 507 -3.39 -11.75 7.37
C GLY A 507 -3.03 -11.65 5.89
N SER A 508 -3.59 -10.66 5.20
CA SER A 508 -3.42 -10.50 3.74
C SER A 508 -1.98 -10.26 3.25
N GLY A 509 -1.05 -9.98 4.17
CA GLY A 509 0.37 -9.87 3.87
C GLY A 509 1.21 -11.07 4.29
N ASN A 510 0.61 -12.10 4.88
CA ASN A 510 1.31 -13.20 5.53
C ASN A 510 0.65 -14.54 5.20
N TYR A 511 1.29 -15.28 4.31
CA TYR A 511 0.78 -16.56 3.83
C TYR A 511 1.90 -17.47 3.34
N MET A 512 1.58 -18.76 3.26
CA MET A 512 2.37 -19.75 2.52
C MET A 512 1.46 -20.48 1.54
N LYS A 513 1.97 -20.75 0.34
CA LYS A 513 1.32 -21.61 -0.66
C LYS A 513 2.05 -22.94 -0.67
N LEU A 514 1.30 -24.04 -0.57
CA LEU A 514 1.85 -25.37 -0.35
C LEU A 514 1.37 -26.37 -1.41
N LEU A 515 2.27 -27.26 -1.81
CA LEU A 515 1.94 -28.48 -2.56
C LEU A 515 2.06 -29.69 -1.63
N LYS A 516 1.22 -30.68 -1.86
CA LYS A 516 1.20 -31.94 -1.10
C LYS A 516 2.07 -32.97 -1.82
N GLU A 517 3.13 -33.42 -1.16
CA GLU A 517 4.06 -34.44 -1.64
C GLU A 517 3.95 -35.66 -0.73
N GLY A 518 3.02 -36.56 -1.07
CA GLY A 518 2.63 -37.67 -0.18
C GLY A 518 1.97 -37.16 1.10
N ASN A 519 2.60 -37.42 2.26
CA ASN A 519 2.14 -36.93 3.56
C ASN A 519 2.80 -35.61 3.99
N ASN A 520 3.73 -35.08 3.19
CA ASN A 520 4.48 -33.88 3.52
C ASN A 520 3.96 -32.66 2.74
N TRP A 521 4.19 -31.48 3.30
CA TRP A 521 3.88 -30.21 2.67
C TRP A 521 5.14 -29.52 2.17
N SER A 522 5.14 -29.16 0.90
CA SER A 522 6.23 -28.48 0.21
C SER A 522 5.86 -27.02 -0.03
N VAL A 523 6.61 -26.09 0.60
CA VAL A 523 6.33 -24.65 0.53
C VAL A 523 6.81 -24.08 -0.81
N GLN A 524 5.88 -23.69 -1.67
CA GLN A 524 6.17 -23.09 -2.98
C GLN A 524 6.43 -21.59 -2.91
N GLU A 525 5.69 -20.90 -2.05
CA GLU A 525 5.84 -19.47 -1.82
C GLU A 525 5.61 -19.17 -0.34
N SER A 526 6.41 -18.27 0.24
CA SER A 526 6.24 -17.80 1.61
C SER A 526 6.40 -16.29 1.72
N LYS A 527 5.31 -15.62 2.11
CA LYS A 527 5.30 -14.22 2.50
C LYS A 527 5.05 -14.13 3.99
N MET A 528 6.01 -13.54 4.72
CA MET A 528 5.90 -13.22 6.13
C MET A 528 6.49 -11.81 6.28
N ARG A 529 5.65 -10.78 6.23
CA ARG A 529 6.11 -9.38 6.31
C ARG A 529 6.81 -9.14 7.65
N GLY A 530 7.96 -8.49 7.58
CA GLY A 530 8.81 -8.22 8.74
C GLY A 530 9.86 -9.31 9.02
N HIS A 531 9.84 -10.41 8.26
CA HIS A 531 10.83 -11.50 8.38
C HIS A 531 11.65 -11.66 7.10
N LYS A 532 12.96 -11.85 7.28
CA LYS A 532 13.93 -12.20 6.22
C LYS A 532 13.91 -13.69 5.87
N PRO A 533 14.55 -14.12 4.77
CA PRO A 533 14.54 -15.52 4.35
C PRO A 533 14.91 -16.51 5.46
N GLU A 534 15.94 -16.23 6.25
CA GLU A 534 16.42 -17.09 7.34
C GLU A 534 15.34 -17.28 8.41
N GLY A 535 14.77 -16.16 8.88
CA GLY A 535 13.72 -16.22 9.90
C GLY A 535 12.42 -16.85 9.39
N LYS A 536 12.15 -16.80 8.07
CA LYS A 536 11.03 -17.55 7.48
C LYS A 536 11.29 -19.05 7.54
N GLU A 537 12.49 -19.51 7.22
CA GLU A 537 12.82 -20.95 7.29
C GLU A 537 12.61 -21.50 8.71
N ASP A 538 13.05 -20.75 9.74
CA ASP A 538 12.85 -21.12 11.15
C ASP A 538 11.37 -21.31 11.51
N LEU A 539 10.47 -20.60 10.83
CA LEU A 539 9.03 -20.56 11.16
C LEU A 539 8.19 -21.53 10.34
N LYS A 540 8.61 -21.92 9.13
CA LYS A 540 7.80 -22.68 8.17
C LYS A 540 7.20 -23.95 8.77
N ALA A 541 8.04 -24.84 9.29
CA ALA A 541 7.61 -26.14 9.81
C ALA A 541 6.62 -25.97 10.96
N TRP A 542 6.93 -25.07 11.90
CA TRP A 542 6.07 -24.78 13.05
C TRP A 542 4.71 -24.21 12.61
N ILE A 543 4.68 -23.28 11.65
CA ILE A 543 3.43 -22.70 11.14
C ILE A 543 2.57 -23.78 10.44
N ILE A 544 3.17 -24.60 9.58
CA ILE A 544 2.45 -25.66 8.88
C ILE A 544 1.82 -26.63 9.87
N GLU A 545 2.60 -27.12 10.83
CA GLU A 545 2.09 -28.04 11.84
C GLU A 545 0.99 -27.41 12.70
N THR A 546 1.25 -26.20 13.22
CA THR A 546 0.31 -25.52 14.12
C THR A 546 -0.99 -25.19 13.42
N PHE A 547 -0.94 -24.70 12.17
CA PHE A 547 -2.13 -24.24 11.46
C PHE A 547 -2.92 -25.42 10.89
N SER A 548 -2.26 -26.42 10.30
CA SER A 548 -2.96 -27.60 9.73
C SER A 548 -3.69 -28.43 10.79
N LYS A 549 -3.16 -28.48 12.02
CA LYS A 549 -3.77 -29.23 13.13
C LYS A 549 -4.59 -28.33 14.07
N ASP A 550 -4.62 -27.02 13.86
CA ASP A 550 -5.11 -26.00 14.80
C ASP A 550 -4.70 -26.30 16.26
N THR A 551 -3.42 -26.63 16.45
CA THR A 551 -2.90 -27.16 17.72
C THR A 551 -1.69 -26.34 18.16
N PHE A 552 -1.96 -25.23 18.85
CA PHE A 552 -0.97 -24.33 19.45
C PHE A 552 -0.57 -24.84 20.84
N ARG A 553 0.42 -25.73 20.91
CA ARG A 553 0.92 -26.29 22.19
C ARG A 553 2.10 -25.53 22.78
N GLU A 554 2.83 -24.84 21.93
CA GLU A 554 4.02 -24.07 22.29
C GLU A 554 4.06 -22.76 21.52
N LEU A 555 4.85 -21.82 22.02
CA LEU A 555 5.06 -20.53 21.37
C LEU A 555 5.88 -20.72 20.08
N PRO A 556 5.67 -19.87 19.05
CA PRO A 556 6.46 -19.91 17.82
C PRO A 556 7.96 -19.83 18.11
N PRO A 557 8.81 -20.50 17.33
CA PRO A 557 10.27 -20.40 17.51
C PRO A 557 10.73 -18.94 17.39
N ILE A 558 11.79 -18.61 18.11
CA ILE A 558 12.44 -17.30 18.01
C ILE A 558 13.29 -17.34 16.75
N SER A 559 13.01 -16.45 15.80
CA SER A 559 13.80 -16.35 14.58
C SER A 559 14.98 -15.40 14.76
N LYS A 560 16.09 -15.72 14.10
CA LYS A 560 17.31 -14.91 14.03
C LYS A 560 17.53 -14.46 12.60
N GLU A 561 17.71 -13.16 12.40
CA GLU A 561 17.78 -12.57 11.07
C GLU A 561 18.92 -11.57 10.98
N LYS A 562 19.74 -11.69 9.94
CA LYS A 562 20.85 -10.76 9.71
C LYS A 562 20.35 -9.49 9.03
N ASN A 563 20.61 -8.34 9.61
CA ASN A 563 20.21 -7.04 9.09
C ASN A 563 21.39 -6.13 8.81
N LEU A 564 21.44 -5.56 7.60
CA LEU A 564 22.34 -4.46 7.32
C LEU A 564 22.04 -3.31 8.30
N LEU A 565 23.05 -2.93 9.03
CA LEU A 565 22.96 -1.92 10.07
C LEU A 565 22.76 -0.57 9.38
N LYS A 566 21.64 0.09 9.70
CA LYS A 566 21.40 1.46 9.24
C LYS A 566 22.47 2.37 9.84
N LEU A 567 22.81 3.42 9.11
CA LEU A 567 23.88 4.35 9.48
C LEU A 567 23.79 4.87 10.92
N GLU A 568 22.64 5.40 11.33
CA GLU A 568 22.50 5.98 12.68
C GLU A 568 22.62 4.95 13.82
N PRO A 569 21.92 3.80 13.78
CA PRO A 569 22.18 2.70 14.72
C PRO A 569 23.64 2.24 14.72
N ALA A 570 24.27 2.18 13.55
CA ALA A 570 25.67 1.80 13.42
C ALA A 570 26.59 2.79 14.14
N LYS A 571 26.35 4.10 13.99
CA LYS A 571 27.07 5.14 14.73
C LYS A 571 26.91 5.00 16.25
N GLN A 572 25.69 4.74 16.73
CA GLN A 572 25.44 4.57 18.16
C GLN A 572 26.19 3.36 18.73
N LYS A 573 26.22 2.25 17.99
CA LYS A 573 26.95 1.04 18.39
C LYS A 573 28.46 1.26 18.38
N ALA A 574 28.99 1.93 17.35
CA ALA A 574 30.40 2.33 17.29
C ALA A 574 30.81 3.24 18.44
N LYS A 575 30.00 4.25 18.79
CA LYS A 575 30.27 5.11 19.95
C LYS A 575 30.31 4.34 21.26
N LYS A 576 29.41 3.37 21.43
CA LYS A 576 29.43 2.50 22.60
C LYS A 576 30.69 1.63 22.64
N ALA A 577 31.16 1.18 21.48
CA ALA A 577 32.44 0.47 21.34
C ALA A 577 33.63 1.35 21.72
N LEU A 578 33.70 2.58 21.22
CA LEU A 578 34.72 3.57 21.58
C LEU A 578 34.85 3.76 23.09
N LEU A 579 33.72 3.95 23.78
CA LEU A 579 33.71 4.15 25.23
C LEU A 579 34.23 2.95 26.04
N GLN A 580 34.40 1.80 25.41
CA GLN A 580 34.82 0.55 26.04
C GLN A 580 36.20 0.08 25.56
N THR A 581 36.87 0.85 24.70
CA THR A 581 38.20 0.56 24.16
C THR A 581 39.12 1.76 24.37
N ASP A 582 40.44 1.57 24.44
CA ASP A 582 41.41 2.67 24.56
C ASP A 582 41.66 3.41 23.22
N ASN A 583 40.83 3.15 22.20
CA ASN A 583 40.95 3.74 20.88
C ASN A 583 40.30 5.13 20.80
N ASN A 584 41.00 6.09 20.20
CA ASN A 584 40.50 7.46 19.99
C ASN A 584 39.57 7.61 18.78
N SER A 585 39.40 6.58 17.94
CA SER A 585 38.48 6.60 16.80
C SER A 585 38.07 5.18 16.38
N VAL A 586 36.88 5.05 15.77
CA VAL A 586 36.32 3.81 15.24
C VAL A 586 36.09 3.96 13.75
N PHE A 587 36.65 3.04 12.97
CA PHE A 587 36.26 2.88 11.58
C PHE A 587 35.05 1.95 11.49
N LEU A 588 33.92 2.47 11.00
CA LEU A 588 32.68 1.72 10.87
C LEU A 588 32.48 1.27 9.41
N PRO A 589 32.59 -0.04 9.09
CA PRO A 589 32.34 -0.54 7.74
C PRO A 589 30.91 -0.23 7.28
N LEU A 590 30.77 0.26 6.05
CA LEU A 590 29.48 0.24 5.36
C LEU A 590 29.15 -1.22 5.04
N CYS A 591 27.93 -1.66 5.38
CA CYS A 591 27.44 -3.05 5.25
C CYS A 591 27.67 -4.00 6.45
N LEU A 592 27.99 -3.49 7.65
CA LEU A 592 27.92 -4.34 8.85
C LEU A 592 26.54 -4.96 9.01
N GLU A 593 26.52 -6.26 9.28
CA GLU A 593 25.31 -7.00 9.61
C GLU A 593 25.16 -7.10 11.12
N SER A 594 23.95 -6.89 11.62
CA SER A 594 23.57 -7.21 12.99
C SER A 594 22.54 -8.33 12.99
N GLU A 595 22.73 -9.35 13.82
CA GLU A 595 21.66 -10.30 14.10
C GLU A 595 20.53 -9.58 14.86
N SER A 596 19.31 -9.79 14.38
CA SER A 596 18.08 -9.31 14.99
C SER A 596 17.23 -10.49 15.39
N VAL A 597 16.68 -10.41 16.60
CA VAL A 597 15.94 -11.50 17.24
C VAL A 597 14.47 -11.14 17.25
N HIS A 598 13.64 -11.97 16.62
CA HIS A 598 12.21 -11.72 16.46
C HIS A 598 11.37 -12.82 17.09
N SER A 599 10.21 -12.45 17.61
CA SER A 599 9.16 -13.38 18.01
C SER A 599 8.02 -13.26 17.03
N TYR A 600 7.67 -14.36 16.37
CA TYR A 600 6.49 -14.41 15.53
C TYR A 600 5.23 -14.27 16.39
N LYS A 601 4.24 -13.51 15.89
CA LYS A 601 2.93 -13.34 16.52
C LYS A 601 1.87 -13.83 15.54
N VAL A 602 1.12 -14.87 15.91
CA VAL A 602 0.13 -15.50 15.04
C VAL A 602 -1.09 -14.61 14.87
N ILE A 603 -1.65 -14.13 15.98
CA ILE A 603 -2.83 -13.27 15.94
C ILE A 603 -2.33 -11.85 15.61
N LYS A 604 -2.78 -11.30 14.48
CA LYS A 604 -2.38 -9.98 13.99
C LYS A 604 -3.59 -9.07 13.86
N ASN A 605 -3.45 -7.81 14.22
CA ASN A 605 -4.51 -6.82 14.02
C ASN A 605 -4.89 -6.60 12.55
N SER A 606 -4.00 -6.94 11.61
CA SER A 606 -4.24 -6.86 10.18
C SER A 606 -5.21 -7.92 9.68
N ALA A 607 -5.41 -9.01 10.42
CA ALA A 607 -6.39 -10.03 10.09
C ALA A 607 -7.83 -9.53 10.26
N PHE A 608 -8.05 -8.57 11.16
CA PHE A 608 -9.40 -8.11 11.52
C PHE A 608 -9.75 -6.75 10.89
N VAL A 609 -11.01 -6.66 10.44
CA VAL A 609 -11.69 -5.39 10.16
C VAL A 609 -12.45 -4.98 11.42
N PHE A 610 -12.14 -3.81 11.97
CA PHE A 610 -12.79 -3.29 13.19
C PHE A 610 -14.08 -2.55 12.84
N LYS A 611 -14.98 -2.34 13.80
CA LYS A 611 -16.24 -1.59 13.54
C LYS A 611 -15.98 -0.11 13.32
N THR A 612 -15.20 0.49 14.22
CA THR A 612 -14.91 1.92 14.21
C THR A 612 -13.44 2.20 14.60
N PRO A 613 -12.90 3.39 14.24
CA PRO A 613 -11.57 3.82 14.67
C PRO A 613 -11.39 3.84 16.18
N LYS A 614 -12.40 4.33 16.91
CA LYS A 614 -12.41 4.36 18.39
C LYS A 614 -12.26 2.96 18.99
N GLN A 615 -13.04 1.99 18.50
CA GLN A 615 -12.96 0.60 18.97
C GLN A 615 -11.55 0.02 18.71
N ARG A 616 -11.03 0.21 17.48
CA ARG A 616 -9.68 -0.23 17.11
C ARG A 616 -8.64 0.35 18.07
N ASN A 617 -8.62 1.66 18.25
CA ASN A 617 -7.61 2.33 19.06
C ASN A 617 -7.65 1.87 20.52
N LEU A 618 -8.84 1.68 21.08
CA LEU A 618 -8.99 1.13 22.44
C LEU A 618 -8.43 -0.29 22.52
N LEU A 619 -8.84 -1.18 21.61
CA LEU A 619 -8.43 -2.58 21.61
C LEU A 619 -6.92 -2.71 21.38
N LEU A 620 -6.36 -1.99 20.41
CA LEU A 620 -4.92 -2.03 20.11
C LEU A 620 -4.06 -1.52 21.26
N ARG A 621 -4.50 -0.50 22.01
CA ARG A 621 -3.79 -0.07 23.22
C ARG A 621 -3.71 -1.18 24.27
N ARG A 622 -4.81 -1.94 24.46
CA ARG A 622 -4.83 -3.08 25.41
C ARG A 622 -4.00 -4.25 24.91
N TRP A 623 -4.10 -4.56 23.63
CA TRP A 623 -3.29 -5.58 22.96
C TRP A 623 -1.80 -5.26 23.09
N GLU A 624 -1.38 -4.02 22.80
CA GLU A 624 0.02 -3.64 22.88
C GLU A 624 0.55 -3.66 24.32
N LYS A 625 -0.27 -3.23 25.30
CA LYS A 625 0.07 -3.40 26.72
C LYS A 625 0.27 -4.87 27.10
N PHE A 626 -0.56 -5.78 26.58
CA PHE A 626 -0.40 -7.22 26.79
C PHE A 626 0.89 -7.75 26.13
N ASN A 627 1.20 -7.32 24.91
CA ASN A 627 2.44 -7.68 24.22
C ASN A 627 3.67 -7.25 25.03
N GLN A 628 3.66 -6.04 25.58
CA GLN A 628 4.77 -5.52 26.40
C GLN A 628 4.89 -6.28 27.73
N LEU A 629 3.74 -6.57 28.36
CA LEU A 629 3.69 -7.34 29.60
C LEU A 629 4.25 -8.75 29.43
N THR A 630 3.94 -9.43 28.32
CA THR A 630 4.24 -10.87 28.15
C THR A 630 5.43 -11.15 27.23
N GLY A 631 5.80 -10.21 26.36
CA GLY A 631 6.75 -10.46 25.27
C GLY A 631 6.21 -11.39 24.17
N CYS A 632 4.94 -11.80 24.26
CA CYS A 632 4.25 -12.71 23.33
C CYS A 632 3.03 -11.99 22.72
N GLY A 633 2.45 -12.52 21.63
CA GLY A 633 1.17 -12.04 21.12
C GLY A 633 -0.03 -12.62 21.86
N LEU A 634 -1.25 -12.30 21.39
CA LEU A 634 -2.50 -12.80 21.99
C LEU A 634 -2.63 -14.33 21.89
N GLU A 635 -1.92 -14.98 20.97
CA GLU A 635 -1.86 -16.45 20.86
C GLU A 635 -1.45 -17.13 22.17
N LEU A 636 -0.75 -16.44 23.09
CA LEU A 636 -0.47 -16.96 24.43
C LEU A 636 -1.75 -17.39 25.18
N ILE A 637 -2.89 -16.74 24.91
CA ILE A 637 -4.19 -17.06 25.51
C ILE A 637 -4.67 -18.44 25.05
N ALA A 638 -4.27 -18.91 23.86
CA ALA A 638 -4.63 -20.23 23.36
C ALA A 638 -4.13 -21.35 24.29
N LEU A 639 -2.98 -21.16 24.96
CA LEU A 639 -2.38 -22.11 25.90
C LEU A 639 -3.12 -22.22 27.25
N ARG A 640 -3.96 -21.24 27.60
CA ARG A 640 -4.73 -21.24 28.84
C ARG A 640 -5.71 -22.41 28.87
N ARG A 641 -6.06 -22.92 30.07
CA ARG A 641 -7.19 -23.87 30.21
C ARG A 641 -8.46 -23.31 29.56
N SER A 642 -9.29 -24.20 29.00
CA SER A 642 -10.56 -23.81 28.38
C SER A 642 -11.37 -22.94 29.37
N HIS A 643 -11.83 -21.80 28.88
CA HIS A 643 -12.69 -20.88 29.61
C HIS A 643 -13.73 -20.43 28.59
N THR A 644 -15.03 -20.48 28.95
CA THR A 644 -16.16 -20.28 28.02
C THR A 644 -16.11 -21.25 26.81
N ASP A 645 -16.65 -20.88 25.66
CA ASP A 645 -16.74 -21.70 24.44
C ASP A 645 -15.40 -21.86 23.67
N ARG A 646 -14.26 -21.54 24.31
CA ARG A 646 -12.96 -21.60 23.66
C ARG A 646 -12.31 -22.97 23.87
N GLN A 647 -11.91 -23.61 22.78
CA GLN A 647 -11.10 -24.83 22.82
C GLN A 647 -9.65 -24.50 23.23
N GLN A 648 -9.15 -25.17 24.26
CA GLN A 648 -7.75 -25.08 24.64
C GLN A 648 -6.84 -25.51 23.47
N TYR A 649 -5.73 -24.79 23.28
CA TYR A 649 -4.76 -24.98 22.21
C TYR A 649 -5.24 -24.64 20.79
N SER A 650 -6.49 -24.20 20.59
CA SER A 650 -6.96 -23.75 19.28
C SER A 650 -6.73 -22.25 19.06
N ILE A 651 -6.00 -21.90 18.01
CA ILE A 651 -5.81 -20.49 17.59
C ILE A 651 -7.01 -20.00 16.78
N GLN A 652 -7.67 -20.88 16.04
CA GLN A 652 -8.92 -20.58 15.34
C GLN A 652 -10.03 -20.22 16.31
N SER A 653 -10.23 -21.01 17.38
CA SER A 653 -11.23 -20.73 18.42
C SER A 653 -10.96 -19.40 19.14
N LEU A 654 -9.69 -19.10 19.46
CA LEU A 654 -9.32 -17.80 20.01
C LEU A 654 -9.60 -16.66 19.03
N SER A 655 -9.28 -16.83 17.75
CA SER A 655 -9.51 -15.82 16.73
C SER A 655 -11.01 -15.58 16.49
N GLU A 656 -11.82 -16.63 16.51
CA GLU A 656 -13.29 -16.54 16.43
C GLU A 656 -13.86 -15.78 17.63
N LEU A 657 -13.33 -15.99 18.84
CA LEU A 657 -13.73 -15.21 20.02
C LEU A 657 -13.37 -13.72 19.86
N ILE A 658 -12.19 -13.40 19.33
CA ILE A 658 -11.77 -12.01 19.05
C ILE A 658 -12.66 -11.40 17.97
N TYR A 659 -12.95 -12.14 16.90
CA TYR A 659 -13.84 -11.69 15.83
C TYR A 659 -15.23 -11.37 16.38
N LYS A 660 -15.86 -12.30 17.11
CA LYS A 660 -17.16 -12.10 17.78
C LYS A 660 -17.13 -10.91 18.74
N TYR A 661 -16.05 -10.75 19.51
CA TYR A 661 -15.87 -9.59 20.37
C TYR A 661 -15.88 -8.28 19.56
N ILE A 662 -15.12 -8.20 18.46
CA ILE A 662 -15.08 -7.02 17.59
C ILE A 662 -16.48 -6.74 17.03
N ARG A 663 -17.16 -7.74 16.46
CA ARG A 663 -18.49 -7.61 15.85
C ARG A 663 -19.56 -7.18 16.86
N SER A 664 -19.45 -7.63 18.12
CA SER A 664 -20.38 -7.26 19.20
C SER A 664 -20.26 -5.78 19.63
N GLY A 665 -19.20 -5.07 19.26
CA GLY A 665 -19.01 -3.67 19.66
C GLY A 665 -18.59 -3.47 21.13
N ARG A 666 -18.32 -4.55 21.87
CA ARG A 666 -17.83 -4.50 23.27
C ARG A 666 -16.53 -3.69 23.40
N GLN A 667 -16.33 -3.08 24.57
CA GLN A 667 -15.23 -2.13 24.83
C GLN A 667 -14.21 -2.61 25.88
N ASP A 668 -14.58 -3.51 26.80
CA ASP A 668 -13.66 -4.00 27.85
C ASP A 668 -12.90 -5.28 27.48
N PHE A 669 -11.98 -5.14 26.53
CA PHE A 669 -11.18 -6.26 26.01
C PHE A 669 -10.30 -6.90 27.09
N THR A 670 -9.87 -6.11 28.09
CA THR A 670 -9.00 -6.60 29.17
C THR A 670 -9.75 -7.53 30.11
N LYS A 671 -11.00 -7.19 30.47
CA LYS A 671 -11.84 -8.03 31.31
C LYS A 671 -12.24 -9.30 30.59
N ASP A 672 -12.68 -9.21 29.35
CA ASP A 672 -13.24 -10.33 28.59
C ASP A 672 -12.18 -11.39 28.24
N PHE A 673 -10.93 -10.96 28.03
CA PHE A 673 -9.80 -11.86 27.72
C PHE A 673 -8.83 -12.04 28.89
N ASN A 674 -9.13 -11.48 30.07
CA ASN A 674 -8.32 -11.59 31.28
C ASN A 674 -6.84 -11.20 31.08
N LEU A 675 -6.58 -10.08 30.41
CA LEU A 675 -5.24 -9.68 29.92
C LEU A 675 -4.30 -9.08 30.99
N THR A 676 -4.63 -9.18 32.28
CA THR A 676 -3.80 -8.63 33.36
C THR A 676 -2.91 -9.71 33.96
N GLU A 677 -1.71 -9.33 34.43
CA GLU A 677 -0.77 -10.25 35.08
C GLU A 677 -1.41 -11.08 36.21
N LYS A 678 -2.17 -10.45 37.10
CA LYS A 678 -2.88 -11.13 38.21
C LYS A 678 -3.90 -12.18 37.76
N ARG A 679 -4.31 -12.16 36.49
CA ARG A 679 -5.30 -13.08 35.92
C ARG A 679 -4.68 -14.09 34.95
N LEU A 680 -3.37 -13.99 34.69
CA LEU A 680 -2.62 -15.02 33.99
C LEU A 680 -2.32 -16.14 34.97
N GLU A 681 -2.62 -17.38 34.56
CA GLU A 681 -2.30 -18.57 35.34
C GLU A 681 -0.78 -18.68 35.56
N ASP A 682 -0.35 -19.18 36.73
CA ASP A 682 1.07 -19.31 37.08
C ASP A 682 1.87 -20.09 36.03
N THR A 683 1.22 -21.07 35.38
CA THR A 683 1.77 -21.85 34.28
C THR A 683 2.11 -20.98 33.06
N LEU A 684 1.23 -20.05 32.66
CA LEU A 684 1.49 -19.11 31.57
C LEU A 684 2.57 -18.09 31.95
N MET A 685 2.58 -17.63 33.20
CA MET A 685 3.62 -16.72 33.68
C MET A 685 5.00 -17.37 33.67
N LYS A 686 5.09 -18.68 33.93
CA LYS A 686 6.34 -19.44 33.76
C LYS A 686 6.82 -19.43 32.30
N ILE A 687 5.92 -19.69 31.35
CA ILE A 687 6.21 -19.64 29.90
C ILE A 687 6.69 -18.24 29.49
N VAL A 688 5.99 -17.19 29.93
CA VAL A 688 6.34 -15.79 29.69
C VAL A 688 7.74 -15.44 30.21
N LYS A 689 8.04 -15.81 31.47
CA LYS A 689 9.36 -15.57 32.07
C LYS A 689 10.47 -16.29 31.29
N GLN A 690 10.24 -17.55 30.91
CA GLN A 690 11.18 -18.31 30.10
C GLN A 690 11.41 -17.67 28.73
N ARG A 691 10.34 -17.28 28.02
CA ARG A 691 10.44 -16.64 26.71
C ARG A 691 11.16 -15.29 26.77
N LYS A 692 10.85 -14.44 27.76
CA LYS A 692 11.55 -13.16 27.96
C LYS A 692 13.04 -13.36 28.23
N MET A 693 13.39 -14.34 29.06
CA MET A 693 14.78 -14.69 29.34
C MET A 693 15.51 -15.16 28.09
N GLN A 694 14.89 -16.02 27.26
CA GLN A 694 15.46 -16.47 26.00
C GLN A 694 15.69 -15.30 25.03
N LEU A 695 14.67 -14.45 24.81
CA LEU A 695 14.78 -13.27 23.95
C LEU A 695 15.87 -12.31 24.42
N ARG A 696 15.97 -12.09 25.74
CA ARG A 696 17.00 -11.24 26.33
C ARG A 696 18.40 -11.81 26.08
N LYS A 697 18.62 -13.10 26.40
CA LYS A 697 19.91 -13.78 26.17
C LYS A 697 20.34 -13.72 24.71
N LEU A 698 19.42 -13.99 23.78
CA LEU A 698 19.71 -13.95 22.35
C LEU A 698 20.04 -12.53 21.86
N LYS A 699 19.31 -11.51 22.34
CA LYS A 699 19.61 -10.11 22.01
C LYS A 699 20.95 -9.64 22.59
N GLU A 700 21.23 -10.00 23.84
CA GLU A 700 22.52 -9.69 24.48
C GLU A 700 23.67 -10.37 23.74
N HIS A 701 23.49 -11.63 23.31
CA HIS A 701 24.48 -12.35 22.51
C HIS A 701 24.68 -11.70 21.13
N ALA A 702 23.61 -11.39 20.39
CA ALA A 702 23.70 -10.70 19.10
C ALA A 702 24.38 -9.32 19.22
N ASP A 703 24.08 -8.58 20.29
CA ASP A 703 24.72 -7.29 20.58
C ASP A 703 26.21 -7.45 20.93
N GLN A 704 26.56 -8.50 21.68
CA GLN A 704 27.96 -8.85 21.99
C GLN A 704 28.72 -9.28 20.75
N GLU A 705 28.15 -10.12 19.89
CA GLU A 705 28.77 -10.53 18.63
C GLU A 705 29.03 -9.35 17.70
N LEU A 706 28.03 -8.46 17.53
CA LEU A 706 28.20 -7.24 16.76
C LEU A 706 29.29 -6.33 17.36
N PHE A 707 29.31 -6.21 18.69
CA PHE A 707 30.35 -5.45 19.39
C PHE A 707 31.74 -6.04 19.15
N GLN A 708 31.89 -7.35 19.32
CA GLN A 708 33.15 -8.06 19.09
C GLN A 708 33.57 -7.97 17.62
N GLN A 709 32.62 -7.99 16.68
CA GLN A 709 32.91 -7.74 15.27
C GLN A 709 33.44 -6.33 15.05
N ILE A 710 32.78 -5.30 15.61
CA ILE A 710 33.27 -3.92 15.53
C ILE A 710 34.68 -3.82 16.13
N VAL A 711 34.91 -4.36 17.33
CA VAL A 711 36.23 -4.32 18.00
C VAL A 711 37.30 -5.06 17.20
N ARG A 712 37.02 -6.26 16.68
CA ARG A 712 37.97 -6.98 15.82
C ARG A 712 38.34 -6.18 14.58
N GLU A 713 37.38 -5.49 13.97
CA GLU A 713 37.62 -4.59 12.84
C GLU A 713 38.41 -3.34 13.25
N LEU A 714 38.46 -2.97 14.54
CA LEU A 714 39.34 -1.90 15.06
C LEU A 714 40.76 -2.38 15.31
N GLU A 715 40.92 -3.58 15.84
CA GLU A 715 42.22 -4.15 16.20
C GLU A 715 42.98 -4.67 14.98
N THR A 716 42.27 -4.91 13.87
CA THR A 716 42.91 -5.21 12.60
C THR A 716 43.29 -3.93 11.88
N GLU A 717 44.57 -3.54 11.92
CA GLU A 717 45.18 -2.45 11.13
C GLU A 717 44.99 -2.59 9.58
N ASP A 718 44.27 -3.61 9.11
CA ASP A 718 44.26 -4.13 7.74
C ASP A 718 42.87 -4.21 7.05
N LEU A 719 41.82 -3.68 7.68
CA LEU A 719 40.44 -3.63 7.17
C LEU A 719 39.92 -2.19 7.37
N VAL A 720 39.52 -1.43 6.36
CA VAL A 720 38.33 -1.56 5.51
C VAL A 720 38.45 -0.53 4.35
N VAL A 721 37.89 -0.82 3.17
CA VAL A 721 38.01 0.02 1.94
C VAL A 721 36.91 1.09 1.78
N THR A 722 35.83 1.04 2.56
CA THR A 722 34.85 2.14 2.65
C THR A 722 34.11 2.10 3.99
N GLY A 723 34.16 3.18 4.75
CA GLY A 723 33.53 3.26 6.06
C GLY A 723 33.49 4.68 6.57
N ILE A 724 32.99 4.83 7.79
CA ILE A 724 32.84 6.14 8.42
C ILE A 724 33.76 6.14 9.61
N LEU A 725 34.70 7.10 9.62
CA LEU A 725 35.52 7.33 10.78
C LEU A 725 34.66 8.10 11.79
N ILE A 726 34.49 7.50 12.95
CA ILE A 726 33.77 8.07 14.09
C ILE A 726 34.81 8.34 15.15
N ASP A 727 34.98 9.61 15.50
CA ASP A 727 35.78 10.04 16.64
C ASP A 727 34.85 10.66 17.73
N PRO A 728 35.35 10.91 18.96
CA PRO A 728 34.53 11.45 20.04
C PRO A 728 33.93 12.84 19.78
N GLU A 729 34.53 13.66 18.91
CA GLU A 729 34.20 15.09 18.74
C GLU A 729 33.58 15.42 17.37
N THR A 730 33.88 14.65 16.32
CA THR A 730 33.55 14.91 14.91
C THR A 730 33.12 13.66 14.12
N TYR A 731 32.57 13.88 12.91
CA TYR A 731 32.23 12.82 11.95
C TYR A 731 32.87 13.12 10.60
N HIS A 732 33.74 12.23 10.13
CA HIS A 732 34.33 12.34 8.80
C HIS A 732 33.97 11.11 7.96
N LEU A 733 33.36 11.33 6.80
CA LEU A 733 33.26 10.29 5.78
C LEU A 733 34.65 10.12 5.17
N VAL A 734 35.33 9.03 5.49
CA VAL A 734 36.66 8.73 4.93
C VAL A 734 36.47 7.77 3.76
N ARG A 735 36.63 8.27 2.54
CA ARG A 735 36.87 7.44 1.36
C ARG A 735 38.38 7.25 1.25
N SER A 736 38.85 6.01 1.35
CA SER A 736 40.21 5.65 0.93
C SER A 736 40.24 5.33 -0.56
#